data_AF-A0A9P9IEV1-F1
#
_entry.id   AF-A0A9P9IEV1-F1
#
_cell.length_a   1.000
_cell.length_b   1.000
_cell.length_c   1.000
_cell.angle_alpha   90.00
_cell.angle_beta   90.00
_cell.angle_gamma   90.00
#
_symmetry.space_group_name_H-M   'P 1'
#
loop_
_entity.id
_entity.type
_entity.pdbx_description
1 polymer ?
#
loop_
_entity_poly.entity_id
_entity_poly.type
_entity_poly.pdbx_seq_one_letter_code
_entity_poly.pdbx_strand_id
1 'polypeptide(L)'
;MFPTAQPDWSNLHVLHRNSLPPRAHFFSYTTEERALSFDRRNSEFHSLNGTWKFRHDASPFEAPDWGTEDPMTWNNIQVPGMWQLQGYGRPLYSNVNYPFPVDPPNIPHLNETGSYWRTFTLPPEWQNQQVRLRFEGVDSAFHVWVNDSEVGYSQGSRNASEFDITSFLKAPEDQNTIAVRVYEFCDGSYIERQDQWLLSGIFRDVYLLAFPEEAIVDYTATPVLDDMLTEAVLRLQVSTQGESEESVVSKLYGPDGQTMNETSFNPGQAHEITVEMKELRLWSAEQPTLYTLTLSFCGRVISQRIGFRRIELKDSNFLLNGKPIIFYGVNRHDHHHLYGRAVPYEAMRADLVLMKKSNINALRCSHQPNDPRLYDICDELGLYVMAEADLEAHGFITIEKPKWVSGNPEWRDAYLDRAVQLVERFKNHASVIMWSLGNEASYGQNHAAMYHWIKNADPSRLVHYEGDREAVTADLYSVMYTPPEDLKALANKRPDKSLIQCEFGHAMGNGPGGLKDYIDAYRSERLLQGGFIWEWCNHGLLKKEGNVEYYAYGGDFGDFPNDADFVMDGLVWSDHTENPGLTEYKKAIEPVTVGLSGSKLTIRNHYDFVNLGHLSASWYIARESGNTEPTGWSIPDVGPGESILVDPPISLGDDGEEAWLTISFRLKEDHAWAPRGHEVAFGQIPLSSRPGLTLARSFKVPEQLMLQERAGKLFLSTSSFSSFFTFDLIRGDLVWSTPSGDILRKGPELGIYRALTQNDKGSRGDGAEWKRLYIHATKMHVLGASWKVQDDGSVKIETSVRVSPPVLDWACKATMTYTITPSAVEIHTKGDFTGDHSKFVPRIGLTMALPSDFDEATWFGRGPGESYRDKKEASRFGRWSASIKELATMYEWPQEHGNRSEVRWAKIRSKRADVGLEARMESPFNFSLREHSISELDRAQHPHELQVGEENFLNLDYAQHGLGTGSCGPPPFEPYRLEVGPFEFSTRLALVEDS
;
A
#
# COMPACT_ATOMS: atom_id res chain seq x y z
N MET A 1 7.74 -24.38 -39.83
CA MET A 1 8.96 -23.70 -40.32
C MET A 1 9.77 -23.33 -39.08
N PHE A 2 11.07 -23.60 -39.07
CA PHE A 2 11.97 -23.12 -38.01
C PHE A 2 12.69 -21.87 -38.51
N PRO A 3 13.04 -20.92 -37.63
CA PRO A 3 13.71 -19.70 -38.05
C PRO A 3 15.08 -20.04 -38.67
N THR A 4 15.42 -19.38 -39.78
CA THR A 4 16.70 -19.56 -40.49
C THR A 4 17.85 -18.78 -39.85
N ALA A 5 17.54 -17.85 -38.97
CA ALA A 5 18.46 -17.06 -38.15
C ALA A 5 17.93 -16.95 -36.71
N GLN A 6 18.79 -16.63 -35.76
CA GLN A 6 18.38 -16.38 -34.39
C GLN A 6 17.41 -15.17 -34.34
N PRO A 7 16.20 -15.32 -33.77
CA PRO A 7 15.27 -14.20 -33.66
C PRO A 7 15.83 -13.07 -32.77
N ASP A 8 15.46 -11.82 -33.06
CA ASP A 8 15.91 -10.66 -32.28
C ASP A 8 15.45 -10.74 -30.80
N TRP A 9 14.22 -11.22 -30.54
CA TRP A 9 13.66 -11.39 -29.20
C TRP A 9 14.30 -12.51 -28.36
N SER A 10 15.34 -13.16 -28.87
CA SER A 10 16.06 -14.22 -28.18
C SER A 10 17.57 -14.07 -28.42
N ASN A 11 18.07 -12.82 -28.42
CA ASN A 11 19.44 -12.48 -28.84
C ASN A 11 19.99 -11.27 -28.07
N LEU A 12 20.88 -11.51 -27.10
CA LEU A 12 21.49 -10.48 -26.26
C LEU A 12 22.29 -9.40 -27.01
N HIS A 13 22.66 -9.65 -28.27
CA HIS A 13 23.35 -8.67 -29.11
C HIS A 13 22.40 -7.70 -29.82
N VAL A 14 21.09 -7.86 -29.64
CA VAL A 14 20.06 -7.02 -30.25
C VAL A 14 19.08 -6.54 -29.18
N LEU A 15 19.37 -5.42 -28.55
CA LEU A 15 18.40 -4.74 -27.65
C LEU A 15 17.42 -3.88 -28.44
N HIS A 16 17.94 -3.18 -29.45
CA HIS A 16 17.15 -2.30 -30.31
C HIS A 16 17.68 -2.35 -31.74
N ARG A 17 16.80 -2.11 -32.71
CA ARG A 17 17.15 -1.81 -34.11
C ARG A 17 16.49 -0.51 -34.52
N ASN A 18 17.28 0.44 -35.02
CA ASN A 18 16.83 1.74 -35.53
C ASN A 18 16.04 2.60 -34.53
N SER A 19 16.12 2.31 -33.22
CA SER A 19 15.62 3.24 -32.21
C SER A 19 16.56 4.44 -32.09
N LEU A 20 15.96 5.59 -31.80
CA LEU A 20 16.70 6.80 -31.45
C LEU A 20 17.18 6.72 -29.99
N PRO A 21 18.28 7.41 -29.64
CA PRO A 21 18.76 7.47 -28.27
C PRO A 21 17.68 7.99 -27.30
N PRO A 22 17.67 7.51 -26.04
CA PRO A 22 16.81 8.08 -25.01
C PRO A 22 17.16 9.55 -24.75
N ARG A 23 16.15 10.32 -24.37
CA ARG A 23 16.21 11.78 -24.14
C ARG A 23 15.27 12.17 -23.01
N ALA A 24 15.42 13.38 -22.50
CA ALA A 24 14.46 13.97 -21.56
C ALA A 24 13.03 13.90 -22.12
N HIS A 25 12.06 13.61 -21.25
CA HIS A 25 10.66 13.61 -21.63
C HIS A 25 10.15 15.05 -21.79
N PHE A 26 9.82 15.45 -23.02
CA PHE A 26 9.25 16.76 -23.33
C PHE A 26 8.44 16.73 -24.62
N PHE A 27 7.58 17.74 -24.78
CA PHE A 27 6.86 18.05 -26.02
C PHE A 27 7.30 19.41 -26.59
N SER A 28 7.28 19.54 -27.91
CA SER A 28 7.60 20.77 -28.65
C SER A 28 6.32 21.56 -28.92
N TYR A 29 6.32 22.86 -28.64
CA TYR A 29 5.18 23.75 -28.86
C TYR A 29 5.52 24.83 -29.88
N THR A 30 4.52 25.32 -30.61
CA THR A 30 4.71 26.39 -31.60
C THR A 30 4.78 27.80 -31.01
N THR A 31 4.38 27.97 -29.74
CA THR A 31 4.43 29.26 -29.03
C THR A 31 4.70 29.07 -27.54
N GLU A 32 5.24 30.11 -26.91
CA GLU A 32 5.49 30.15 -25.46
C GLU A 32 4.20 30.00 -24.64
N GLU A 33 3.11 30.68 -25.02
CA GLU A 33 1.81 30.59 -24.35
C GLU A 33 1.31 29.13 -24.29
N ARG A 34 1.46 28.38 -25.39
CA ARG A 34 1.09 26.97 -25.45
C ARG A 34 2.00 26.11 -24.58
N ALA A 35 3.31 26.36 -24.60
CA ALA A 35 4.27 25.62 -23.77
C ALA A 35 3.98 25.81 -22.26
N LEU A 36 3.64 27.03 -21.84
CA LEU A 36 3.30 27.34 -20.45
C LEU A 36 2.00 26.68 -19.98
N SER A 37 1.16 26.15 -20.87
CA SER A 37 -0.03 25.39 -20.49
C SER A 37 0.28 23.99 -19.94
N PHE A 38 1.47 23.44 -20.24
CA PHE A 38 1.85 22.04 -20.01
C PHE A 38 0.89 20.99 -20.60
N ASP A 39 -0.11 21.42 -21.38
CA ASP A 39 -1.07 20.53 -22.01
C ASP A 39 -0.48 20.03 -23.33
N ARG A 40 -0.09 18.75 -23.37
CA ARG A 40 0.46 18.12 -24.57
C ARG A 40 -0.46 18.21 -25.79
N ARG A 41 -1.79 18.40 -25.62
CA ARG A 41 -2.73 18.59 -26.74
C ARG A 41 -2.48 19.89 -27.52
N ASN A 42 -1.78 20.85 -26.91
CA ASN A 42 -1.38 22.10 -27.54
C ASN A 42 0.04 22.04 -28.17
N SER A 43 0.70 20.88 -28.10
CA SER A 43 2.05 20.64 -28.62
C SER A 43 2.02 20.01 -30.03
N GLU A 44 3.18 19.82 -30.65
CA GLU A 44 3.36 19.04 -31.90
C GLU A 44 3.28 17.54 -31.62
N PHE A 45 2.12 17.13 -31.14
CA PHE A 45 1.79 15.78 -30.71
C PHE A 45 0.58 15.28 -31.48
N HIS A 46 0.66 14.06 -32.00
CA HIS A 46 -0.47 13.39 -32.64
C HIS A 46 -0.66 12.00 -32.04
N SER A 47 -1.73 11.84 -31.26
CA SER A 47 -2.04 10.58 -30.58
C SER A 47 -2.42 9.48 -31.57
N LEU A 48 -1.83 8.30 -31.39
CA LEU A 48 -2.24 7.05 -32.03
C LEU A 48 -2.98 6.13 -31.06
N ASN A 49 -3.38 6.61 -29.87
CA ASN A 49 -4.25 5.86 -28.96
C ASN A 49 -5.66 5.68 -29.55
N GLY A 50 -6.40 4.69 -29.03
CA GLY A 50 -7.75 4.33 -29.42
C GLY A 50 -7.83 2.92 -30.00
N THR A 51 -8.77 2.71 -30.91
CA THR A 51 -9.03 1.40 -31.50
C THR A 51 -8.02 1.05 -32.60
N TRP A 52 -7.39 -0.12 -32.47
CA TRP A 52 -6.54 -0.73 -33.47
C TRP A 52 -7.15 -2.06 -33.93
N LYS A 53 -6.73 -2.54 -35.11
CA LYS A 53 -6.95 -3.91 -35.55
C LYS A 53 -5.98 -4.84 -34.83
N PHE A 54 -6.44 -6.03 -34.48
CA PHE A 54 -5.71 -6.95 -33.63
C PHE A 54 -5.96 -8.42 -33.96
N ARG A 55 -4.87 -9.16 -34.02
CA ARG A 55 -4.84 -10.62 -34.13
C ARG A 55 -3.89 -11.18 -33.08
N HIS A 56 -4.31 -12.26 -32.43
CA HIS A 56 -3.54 -12.99 -31.43
C HIS A 56 -3.23 -14.38 -31.96
N ASP A 57 -1.95 -14.75 -31.96
CA ASP A 57 -1.46 -16.05 -32.44
C ASP A 57 -0.64 -16.72 -31.32
N ALA A 58 -0.63 -18.06 -31.26
CA ALA A 58 0.08 -18.81 -30.21
C ALA A 58 1.61 -18.80 -30.37
N SER A 59 2.10 -18.35 -31.51
CA SER A 59 3.52 -18.29 -31.85
C SER A 59 3.78 -17.19 -32.87
N PRO A 60 4.94 -16.52 -32.83
CA PRO A 60 5.31 -15.54 -33.85
C PRO A 60 5.46 -16.17 -35.25
N PHE A 61 5.61 -17.50 -35.35
CA PHE A 61 5.71 -18.23 -36.63
C PHE A 61 4.34 -18.57 -37.24
N GLU A 62 3.25 -18.35 -36.50
CA GLU A 62 1.87 -18.51 -36.98
C GLU A 62 1.25 -17.18 -37.40
N ALA A 63 1.83 -16.06 -36.96
CA ALA A 63 1.43 -14.73 -37.38
C ALA A 63 1.67 -14.55 -38.89
N PRO A 64 0.67 -14.07 -39.67
CA PRO A 64 0.81 -13.92 -41.11
C PRO A 64 1.84 -12.86 -41.48
N ASP A 65 2.48 -13.01 -42.64
CA ASP A 65 3.29 -11.94 -43.21
C ASP A 65 2.38 -10.73 -43.53
N TRP A 66 2.92 -9.52 -43.39
CA TRP A 66 2.17 -8.31 -43.72
C TRP A 66 1.78 -8.33 -45.20
N GLY A 67 0.48 -8.19 -45.49
CA GLY A 67 -0.07 -8.20 -46.85
C GLY A 67 -0.50 -9.58 -47.39
N THR A 68 -0.28 -10.69 -46.66
CA THR A 68 -0.87 -12.00 -47.06
C THR A 68 -2.34 -12.14 -46.70
N GLU A 69 -2.80 -11.35 -45.71
CA GLU A 69 -4.19 -11.21 -45.31
C GLU A 69 -4.52 -9.72 -45.18
N ASP A 70 -5.82 -9.38 -45.21
CA ASP A 70 -6.31 -8.01 -44.98
C ASP A 70 -6.51 -7.76 -43.48
N PRO A 71 -5.68 -6.91 -42.83
CA PRO A 71 -5.79 -6.62 -41.39
C PRO A 71 -7.13 -5.97 -41.00
N MET A 72 -7.87 -5.39 -41.96
CA MET A 72 -9.19 -4.83 -41.68
C MET A 72 -10.21 -5.89 -41.25
N THR A 73 -9.96 -7.15 -41.61
CA THR A 73 -10.79 -8.30 -41.22
C THR A 73 -10.57 -8.74 -39.77
N TRP A 74 -9.50 -8.27 -39.13
CA TRP A 74 -9.16 -8.62 -37.75
C TRP A 74 -10.10 -7.96 -36.74
N ASN A 75 -10.05 -8.49 -35.51
CA ASN A 75 -10.78 -7.94 -34.38
C ASN A 75 -10.28 -6.54 -34.01
N ASN A 76 -11.02 -5.85 -33.15
CA ASN A 76 -10.60 -4.57 -32.59
C ASN A 76 -9.99 -4.76 -31.20
N ILE A 77 -9.00 -3.94 -30.87
CA ILE A 77 -8.42 -3.82 -29.51
C ILE A 77 -8.24 -2.35 -29.15
N GLN A 78 -8.29 -2.01 -27.87
CA GLN A 78 -7.93 -0.68 -27.36
C GLN A 78 -6.43 -0.60 -27.07
N VAL A 79 -5.83 0.51 -27.49
CA VAL A 79 -4.44 0.89 -27.20
C VAL A 79 -4.45 2.28 -26.55
N PRO A 80 -3.81 2.47 -25.37
CA PRO A 80 -3.11 1.45 -24.59
C PRO A 80 -4.04 0.40 -23.96
N GLY A 81 -3.53 -0.81 -23.75
CA GLY A 81 -4.23 -1.86 -23.00
C GLY A 81 -3.49 -3.20 -23.01
N MET A 82 -3.80 -4.04 -22.01
CA MET A 82 -3.31 -5.42 -21.94
C MET A 82 -4.23 -6.35 -22.72
N TRP A 83 -3.70 -7.23 -23.57
CA TRP A 83 -4.57 -8.10 -24.38
C TRP A 83 -5.31 -9.14 -23.52
N GLN A 84 -4.71 -9.57 -22.41
CA GLN A 84 -5.29 -10.48 -21.42
C GLN A 84 -6.59 -9.95 -20.83
N LEU A 85 -6.66 -8.64 -20.61
CA LEU A 85 -7.84 -7.97 -20.05
C LEU A 85 -8.86 -7.56 -21.12
N GLN A 86 -8.56 -7.85 -22.39
CA GLN A 86 -9.43 -7.60 -23.54
C GLN A 86 -9.91 -8.89 -24.21
N GLY A 87 -9.68 -10.05 -23.57
CA GLY A 87 -10.24 -11.34 -23.96
C GLY A 87 -9.31 -12.26 -24.75
N TYR A 88 -8.00 -11.98 -24.81
CA TYR A 88 -7.01 -12.80 -25.51
C TYR A 88 -6.02 -13.42 -24.52
N GLY A 89 -5.58 -14.66 -24.70
CA GLY A 89 -4.70 -15.32 -23.72
C GLY A 89 -5.34 -15.37 -22.32
N ARG A 90 -4.52 -15.30 -21.27
CA ARG A 90 -4.96 -15.24 -19.87
C ARG A 90 -3.97 -14.47 -19.00
N PRO A 91 -4.43 -13.70 -18.00
CA PRO A 91 -3.55 -13.20 -16.94
C PRO A 91 -2.82 -14.35 -16.26
N LEU A 92 -1.55 -14.16 -15.89
CA LEU A 92 -0.78 -15.10 -15.09
C LEU A 92 -0.18 -14.36 -13.90
N TYR A 93 -0.31 -14.88 -12.69
CA TYR A 93 0.37 -14.32 -11.52
C TYR A 93 1.31 -15.34 -10.91
N SER A 94 2.62 -15.07 -10.94
CA SER A 94 3.61 -15.77 -10.11
C SER A 94 4.57 -14.74 -9.53
N ASN A 95 4.95 -14.92 -8.29
CA ASN A 95 5.93 -14.08 -7.61
C ASN A 95 7.31 -14.32 -8.23
N VAL A 96 7.99 -15.39 -7.79
CA VAL A 96 9.40 -15.61 -8.10
C VAL A 96 9.61 -16.35 -9.43
N ASN A 97 8.78 -17.34 -9.74
CA ASN A 97 9.08 -18.30 -10.80
C ASN A 97 8.90 -17.71 -12.20
N TYR A 98 9.80 -18.04 -13.12
CA TYR A 98 9.55 -17.80 -14.54
C TYR A 98 8.41 -18.72 -15.04
N PRO A 99 7.50 -18.22 -15.89
CA PRO A 99 6.39 -19.02 -16.43
C PRO A 99 6.82 -19.94 -17.60
N PHE A 100 8.11 -19.93 -17.95
CA PHE A 100 8.71 -20.71 -19.04
C PHE A 100 10.02 -21.39 -18.60
N PRO A 101 10.52 -22.40 -19.36
CA PRO A 101 11.79 -23.05 -19.05
C PRO A 101 12.95 -22.06 -18.99
N VAL A 102 13.69 -22.07 -17.87
CA VAL A 102 14.80 -21.13 -17.63
C VAL A 102 16.06 -21.58 -18.38
N ASP A 103 16.34 -20.94 -19.52
CA ASP A 103 17.50 -21.20 -20.39
C ASP A 103 17.99 -19.90 -21.07
N PRO A 104 18.46 -18.88 -20.32
CA PRO A 104 18.81 -17.58 -20.89
C PRO A 104 19.93 -17.68 -21.93
N PRO A 105 19.84 -16.96 -23.07
CA PRO A 105 18.81 -15.99 -23.44
C PRO A 105 17.65 -16.59 -24.27
N ASN A 106 17.52 -17.92 -24.31
CA ASN A 106 16.53 -18.59 -25.15
C ASN A 106 15.12 -18.42 -24.61
N ILE A 107 14.19 -18.11 -25.52
CA ILE A 107 12.76 -18.00 -25.26
C ILE A 107 11.99 -19.08 -26.04
N PRO A 108 10.94 -19.70 -25.47
CA PRO A 108 10.16 -20.69 -26.19
C PRO A 108 9.61 -20.18 -27.53
N HIS A 109 9.53 -21.06 -28.54
CA HIS A 109 8.92 -20.70 -29.82
C HIS A 109 7.39 -20.63 -29.75
N LEU A 110 6.77 -21.32 -28.78
CA LEU A 110 5.37 -21.11 -28.39
C LEU A 110 5.37 -19.94 -27.42
N ASN A 111 5.17 -18.75 -27.97
CA ASN A 111 5.29 -17.46 -27.32
C ASN A 111 4.16 -16.61 -27.89
N GLU A 112 3.16 -16.29 -27.07
CA GLU A 112 1.98 -15.60 -27.56
C GLU A 112 2.38 -14.29 -28.25
N THR A 113 1.74 -14.02 -29.38
CA THR A 113 2.11 -12.88 -30.24
C THR A 113 0.88 -12.08 -30.60
N GLY A 114 0.93 -10.78 -30.30
CA GLY A 114 -0.09 -9.80 -30.65
C GLY A 114 0.31 -9.01 -31.90
N SER A 115 -0.44 -9.14 -32.99
CA SER A 115 -0.29 -8.35 -34.21
C SER A 115 -1.29 -7.20 -34.22
N TYR A 116 -0.81 -5.96 -34.09
CA TYR A 116 -1.58 -4.73 -34.11
C TYR A 116 -1.47 -4.05 -35.46
N TRP A 117 -2.55 -3.45 -35.95
CA TRP A 117 -2.54 -2.69 -37.20
C TRP A 117 -3.48 -1.49 -37.13
N ARG A 118 -3.08 -0.37 -37.70
CA ARG A 118 -3.92 0.83 -37.78
C ARG A 118 -3.55 1.70 -38.97
N THR A 119 -4.48 2.54 -39.40
CA THR A 119 -4.19 3.64 -40.31
C THR A 119 -4.18 4.99 -39.62
N PHE A 120 -3.37 5.92 -40.12
CA PHE A 120 -3.33 7.30 -39.67
C PHE A 120 -3.02 8.26 -40.83
N THR A 121 -3.24 9.55 -40.61
CA THR A 121 -2.89 10.63 -41.53
C THR A 121 -1.98 11.61 -40.79
N LEU A 122 -1.05 12.24 -41.50
CA LEU A 122 -0.19 13.25 -40.89
C LEU A 122 -0.91 14.60 -40.83
N PRO A 123 -0.68 15.39 -39.77
CA PRO A 123 -1.02 16.81 -39.80
C PRO A 123 -0.33 17.50 -41.00
N PRO A 124 -1.05 18.28 -41.83
CA PRO A 124 -0.46 18.94 -43.00
C PRO A 124 0.74 19.83 -42.70
N GLU A 125 0.74 20.48 -41.53
CA GLU A 125 1.81 21.33 -41.03
C GLU A 125 3.14 20.58 -40.77
N TRP A 126 3.12 19.25 -40.73
CA TRP A 126 4.31 18.42 -40.53
C TRP A 126 5.00 18.02 -41.84
N GLN A 127 4.52 18.52 -42.98
CA GLN A 127 5.19 18.31 -44.26
C GLN A 127 6.63 18.81 -44.19
N ASN A 128 7.57 17.99 -44.67
CA ASN A 128 9.02 18.24 -44.65
C ASN A 128 9.64 18.36 -43.25
N GLN A 129 8.93 17.97 -42.19
CA GLN A 129 9.52 17.82 -40.86
C GLN A 129 9.98 16.37 -40.64
N GLN A 130 10.91 16.17 -39.71
CA GLN A 130 11.19 14.84 -39.19
C GLN A 130 9.99 14.38 -38.37
N VAL A 131 9.46 13.20 -38.68
CA VAL A 131 8.34 12.60 -37.93
C VAL A 131 8.87 11.40 -37.15
N ARG A 132 8.71 11.45 -35.83
CA ARG A 132 9.12 10.39 -34.93
C ARG A 132 7.92 9.65 -34.39
N LEU A 133 7.98 8.33 -34.39
CA LEU A 133 7.00 7.43 -33.77
C LEU A 133 7.50 7.05 -32.38
N ARG A 134 6.68 7.28 -31.35
CA ARG A 134 7.03 6.99 -29.96
C ARG A 134 6.03 6.04 -29.32
N PHE A 135 6.57 4.99 -28.70
CA PHE A 135 5.87 4.09 -27.80
C PHE A 135 6.37 4.33 -26.38
N GLU A 136 5.47 4.62 -25.43
CA GLU A 136 5.85 4.88 -24.03
C GLU A 136 6.02 3.61 -23.18
N GLY A 137 5.60 2.46 -23.71
CA GLY A 137 5.73 1.15 -23.08
C GLY A 137 5.01 0.05 -23.88
N VAL A 138 5.75 -1.01 -24.22
CA VAL A 138 5.26 -2.19 -24.95
C VAL A 138 5.85 -3.43 -24.27
N ASP A 139 4.99 -4.34 -23.84
CA ASP A 139 5.38 -5.48 -23.01
C ASP A 139 5.32 -6.79 -23.84
N SER A 140 6.42 -7.53 -24.07
CA SER A 140 7.80 -7.29 -23.57
C SER A 140 8.82 -6.84 -24.63
N ALA A 141 8.57 -7.15 -25.90
CA ALA A 141 9.36 -6.67 -27.04
C ALA A 141 8.50 -6.58 -28.30
N PHE A 142 8.96 -5.81 -29.29
CA PHE A 142 8.19 -5.65 -30.53
C PHE A 142 9.03 -5.26 -31.75
N HIS A 143 8.51 -5.63 -32.93
CA HIS A 143 8.89 -5.06 -34.23
C HIS A 143 7.79 -4.13 -34.73
N VAL A 144 8.17 -3.11 -35.50
CA VAL A 144 7.24 -2.11 -36.06
C VAL A 144 7.49 -1.89 -37.55
N TRP A 145 6.39 -1.73 -38.30
CA TRP A 145 6.36 -1.43 -39.73
C TRP A 145 5.51 -0.21 -40.00
N VAL A 146 5.92 0.59 -40.99
CA VAL A 146 5.13 1.71 -41.54
C VAL A 146 5.05 1.53 -43.05
N ASN A 147 3.84 1.55 -43.61
CA ASN A 147 3.60 1.32 -45.04
C ASN A 147 4.33 0.06 -45.57
N ASP A 148 4.12 -1.07 -44.88
CA ASP A 148 4.67 -2.41 -45.19
C ASP A 148 6.20 -2.53 -45.15
N SER A 149 6.90 -1.48 -44.71
CA SER A 149 8.35 -1.45 -44.55
C SER A 149 8.74 -1.53 -43.08
N GLU A 150 9.67 -2.43 -42.74
CA GLU A 150 10.15 -2.59 -41.37
C GLU A 150 10.94 -1.35 -40.93
N VAL A 151 10.54 -0.79 -39.81
CA VAL A 151 11.18 0.39 -39.22
C VAL A 151 12.23 -0.05 -38.20
N GLY A 152 11.88 -0.95 -37.27
CA GLY A 152 12.80 -1.34 -36.20
C GLY A 152 12.25 -2.33 -35.18
N TYR A 153 13.07 -2.57 -34.15
CA TYR A 153 12.84 -3.50 -33.04
C TYR A 153 13.23 -2.84 -31.70
N SER A 154 12.55 -3.19 -30.61
CA SER A 154 12.92 -2.76 -29.26
C SER A 154 12.43 -3.72 -28.17
N GLN A 155 13.14 -3.77 -27.04
CA GLN A 155 12.74 -4.43 -25.79
C GLN A 155 13.02 -3.56 -24.55
N GLY A 156 12.41 -3.92 -23.41
CA GLY A 156 12.39 -3.10 -22.21
C GLY A 156 11.02 -2.53 -21.97
N SER A 157 10.17 -3.34 -21.33
CA SER A 157 8.72 -3.11 -21.25
C SER A 157 8.37 -1.71 -20.78
N ARG A 158 9.12 -1.17 -19.83
CA ARG A 158 8.82 0.08 -19.13
C ARG A 158 9.58 1.29 -19.69
N ASN A 159 10.46 1.05 -20.66
CA ASN A 159 11.23 2.06 -21.37
C ASN A 159 10.45 2.60 -22.57
N ALA A 160 10.77 3.84 -22.97
CA ALA A 160 10.21 4.41 -24.17
C ALA A 160 11.05 4.01 -25.39
N SER A 161 10.40 3.80 -26.53
CA SER A 161 11.06 3.53 -27.81
C SER A 161 10.62 4.56 -28.84
N GLU A 162 11.58 5.27 -29.43
CA GLU A 162 11.34 6.33 -30.41
C GLU A 162 12.04 5.98 -31.73
N PHE A 163 11.35 6.09 -32.86
CA PHE A 163 11.87 5.76 -34.19
C PHE A 163 11.65 6.92 -35.14
N ASP A 164 12.65 7.25 -35.97
CA ASP A 164 12.45 8.15 -37.10
C ASP A 164 11.73 7.41 -38.23
N ILE A 165 10.50 7.83 -38.55
CA ILE A 165 9.69 7.21 -39.60
C ILE A 165 9.59 8.08 -40.87
N THR A 166 10.34 9.19 -40.94
CA THR A 166 10.21 10.20 -42.00
C THR A 166 10.31 9.59 -43.41
N SER A 167 11.29 8.72 -43.64
CA SER A 167 11.52 8.08 -44.95
C SER A 167 10.50 7.01 -45.32
N PHE A 168 9.63 6.61 -44.39
CA PHE A 168 8.64 5.55 -44.59
C PHE A 168 7.25 6.11 -44.87
N LEU A 169 7.04 7.41 -44.67
CA LEU A 169 5.75 8.07 -44.79
C LEU A 169 5.41 8.40 -46.25
N LYS A 170 4.12 8.31 -46.56
CA LYS A 170 3.55 8.86 -47.80
C LYS A 170 3.34 10.36 -47.66
N ALA A 171 2.86 11.01 -48.73
CA ALA A 171 2.49 12.43 -48.68
C ALA A 171 1.46 12.70 -47.57
N PRO A 172 1.42 13.92 -46.97
CA PRO A 172 0.54 14.21 -45.83
C PRO A 172 -0.95 13.95 -46.06
N GLU A 173 -1.43 14.13 -47.29
CA GLU A 173 -2.80 13.86 -47.73
C GLU A 173 -3.13 12.37 -47.86
N ASP A 174 -2.13 11.50 -47.91
CA ASP A 174 -2.28 10.06 -48.07
C ASP A 174 -2.42 9.35 -46.72
N GLN A 175 -3.19 8.26 -46.74
CA GLN A 175 -3.35 7.38 -45.59
C GLN A 175 -2.10 6.50 -45.42
N ASN A 176 -1.49 6.59 -44.23
CA ASN A 176 -0.38 5.77 -43.81
C ASN A 176 -0.88 4.58 -42.98
N THR A 177 -0.15 3.47 -43.04
CA THR A 177 -0.42 2.29 -42.19
C THR A 177 0.72 2.10 -41.20
N ILE A 178 0.37 1.64 -40.00
CA ILE A 178 1.29 1.18 -38.98
C ILE A 178 0.91 -0.24 -38.59
N ALA A 179 1.91 -1.11 -38.49
CA ALA A 179 1.76 -2.47 -37.99
C ALA A 179 2.79 -2.73 -36.91
N VAL A 180 2.40 -3.42 -35.84
CA VAL A 180 3.28 -3.73 -34.70
C VAL A 180 3.09 -5.19 -34.35
N ARG A 181 4.19 -5.93 -34.17
CA ARG A 181 4.18 -7.31 -33.70
C ARG A 181 4.80 -7.34 -32.31
N VAL A 182 4.01 -7.66 -31.31
CA VAL A 182 4.41 -7.71 -29.90
C VAL A 182 4.55 -9.17 -29.47
N TYR A 183 5.65 -9.48 -28.79
CA TYR A 183 5.94 -10.81 -28.25
C TYR A 183 5.71 -10.81 -26.74
N GLU A 184 5.03 -11.83 -26.22
CA GLU A 184 4.80 -11.99 -24.79
C GLU A 184 6.12 -12.07 -24.01
N PHE A 185 7.07 -12.88 -24.49
CA PHE A 185 8.40 -13.00 -23.91
C PHE A 185 9.52 -12.64 -24.89
N CYS A 186 10.61 -12.10 -24.35
CA CYS A 186 11.90 -11.86 -25.01
C CYS A 186 13.05 -12.16 -24.04
N ASP A 187 14.31 -12.09 -24.48
CA ASP A 187 15.45 -12.25 -23.57
C ASP A 187 15.43 -11.22 -22.42
N GLY A 188 14.91 -10.01 -22.64
CA GLY A 188 14.64 -9.02 -21.60
C GLY A 188 13.71 -9.53 -20.49
N SER A 189 12.81 -10.49 -20.75
CA SER A 189 11.92 -11.06 -19.73
C SER A 189 12.67 -11.78 -18.59
N TYR A 190 13.93 -12.18 -18.80
CA TYR A 190 14.78 -12.73 -17.71
C TYR A 190 15.17 -11.68 -16.67
N ILE A 191 15.11 -10.39 -17.01
CA ILE A 191 15.38 -9.27 -16.10
C ILE A 191 14.13 -8.41 -15.83
N GLU A 192 12.94 -8.93 -16.12
CA GLU A 192 11.64 -8.30 -15.84
C GLU A 192 10.76 -9.26 -15.01
N ARG A 193 11.35 -9.79 -13.91
CA ARG A 193 10.72 -10.80 -13.03
C ARG A 193 10.20 -10.23 -11.72
N GLN A 194 9.50 -9.10 -11.78
CA GLN A 194 8.83 -8.50 -10.62
C GLN A 194 7.64 -9.33 -10.14
N ASP A 195 7.39 -9.35 -8.82
CA ASP A 195 6.18 -9.90 -8.21
C ASP A 195 4.92 -9.09 -8.59
N GLN A 196 4.35 -9.40 -9.75
CA GLN A 196 3.18 -8.74 -10.32
C GLN A 196 2.52 -9.64 -11.37
N TRP A 197 1.32 -9.29 -11.81
CA TRP A 197 0.68 -9.94 -12.96
C TRP A 197 1.56 -9.92 -14.20
N LEU A 198 1.78 -11.07 -14.82
CA LEU A 198 2.39 -11.21 -16.14
C LEU A 198 1.30 -11.02 -17.21
N LEU A 199 1.42 -9.90 -17.92
CA LEU A 199 0.48 -9.37 -18.92
C LEU A 199 1.29 -8.83 -20.09
N SER A 200 0.67 -8.57 -21.24
CA SER A 200 1.39 -8.13 -22.44
C SER A 200 0.56 -7.23 -23.34
N GLY A 201 1.27 -6.51 -24.21
CA GLY A 201 0.67 -5.61 -25.19
C GLY A 201 1.23 -4.20 -25.16
N ILE A 202 0.67 -3.35 -26.01
CA ILE A 202 0.98 -1.92 -26.06
C ILE A 202 0.22 -1.23 -24.90
N PHE A 203 0.84 -1.15 -23.73
CA PHE A 203 0.15 -0.81 -22.47
C PHE A 203 0.30 0.66 -22.04
N ARG A 204 1.15 1.44 -22.72
CA ARG A 204 1.23 2.90 -22.57
C ARG A 204 1.02 3.59 -23.92
N ASP A 205 0.92 4.91 -23.88
CA ASP A 205 0.58 5.76 -25.02
C ASP A 205 1.48 5.51 -26.26
N VAL A 206 0.87 5.60 -27.44
CA VAL A 206 1.56 5.63 -28.74
C VAL A 206 1.21 6.92 -29.44
N TYR A 207 2.21 7.61 -29.98
CA TYR A 207 1.97 8.88 -30.65
C TYR A 207 3.10 9.24 -31.62
N LEU A 208 2.81 10.20 -32.49
CA LEU A 208 3.78 10.83 -33.38
C LEU A 208 4.21 12.19 -32.83
N LEU A 209 5.45 12.55 -33.11
CA LEU A 209 6.05 13.84 -32.79
C LEU A 209 6.66 14.46 -34.05
N ALA A 210 6.49 15.76 -34.22
CA ALA A 210 7.17 16.53 -35.24
C ALA A 210 8.43 17.16 -34.68
N PHE A 211 9.53 17.05 -35.42
CA PHE A 211 10.78 17.75 -35.17
C PHE A 211 11.15 18.50 -36.44
N PRO A 212 11.25 19.84 -36.42
CA PRO A 212 11.82 20.58 -37.55
C PRO A 212 13.27 20.13 -37.82
N GLU A 213 13.78 20.48 -39.01
CA GLU A 213 15.17 20.19 -39.39
C GLU A 213 16.16 20.70 -38.35
N GLU A 214 15.88 21.89 -37.79
CA GLU A 214 16.61 22.50 -36.68
C GLU A 214 15.74 22.45 -35.43
N ALA A 215 16.11 21.59 -34.47
CA ALA A 215 15.29 21.37 -33.28
C ALA A 215 16.15 21.05 -32.05
N ILE A 216 15.62 21.35 -30.87
CA ILE A 216 16.15 20.80 -29.61
C ILE A 216 15.78 19.31 -29.56
N VAL A 217 16.77 18.45 -29.36
CA VAL A 217 16.59 16.99 -29.28
C VAL A 217 16.76 16.44 -27.88
N ASP A 218 17.50 17.13 -27.01
CA ASP A 218 17.63 16.80 -25.59
C ASP A 218 18.11 18.02 -24.79
N TYR A 219 17.86 18.02 -23.48
CA TYR A 219 18.42 19.02 -22.58
C TYR A 219 18.52 18.50 -21.14
N THR A 220 19.47 19.06 -20.40
CA THR A 220 19.63 18.86 -18.96
C THR A 220 19.58 20.19 -18.24
N ALA A 221 18.72 20.29 -17.22
CA ALA A 221 18.56 21.45 -16.38
C ALA A 221 18.89 21.09 -14.92
N THR A 222 20.08 21.47 -14.45
CA THR A 222 20.60 21.07 -13.14
C THR A 222 20.61 22.26 -12.18
N PRO A 223 19.76 22.27 -11.14
CA PRO A 223 19.86 23.23 -10.05
C PRO A 223 21.13 22.98 -9.23
N VAL A 224 21.91 24.02 -8.98
CA VAL A 224 23.11 23.99 -8.15
C VAL A 224 22.97 25.07 -7.08
N LEU A 225 23.04 24.67 -5.81
CA LEU A 225 22.92 25.57 -4.67
C LEU A 225 24.25 25.68 -3.92
N ASP A 226 24.53 26.87 -3.39
CA ASP A 226 25.67 27.09 -2.51
C ASP A 226 25.51 26.37 -1.15
N ASP A 227 26.56 26.36 -0.34
CA ASP A 227 26.55 25.67 0.96
C ASP A 227 25.63 26.33 2.00
N MET A 228 25.31 27.62 1.83
CA MET A 228 24.39 28.34 2.71
C MET A 228 22.93 28.26 2.25
N LEU A 229 22.66 27.68 1.06
CA LEU A 229 21.33 27.62 0.42
C LEU A 229 20.72 29.00 0.22
N THR A 230 21.56 29.99 -0.05
CA THR A 230 21.20 31.38 -0.26
C THR A 230 21.32 31.81 -1.72
N GLU A 231 22.07 31.08 -2.54
CA GLU A 231 22.23 31.35 -3.95
C GLU A 231 22.01 30.06 -4.76
N ALA A 232 21.40 30.20 -5.92
CA ALA A 232 21.22 29.07 -6.83
C ALA A 232 21.59 29.44 -8.27
N VAL A 233 22.17 28.47 -8.98
CA VAL A 233 22.44 28.53 -10.41
C VAL A 233 21.73 27.36 -11.08
N LEU A 234 20.94 27.65 -12.11
CA LEU A 234 20.40 26.62 -13.00
C LEU A 234 21.37 26.43 -14.16
N ARG A 235 22.07 25.30 -14.20
CA ARG A 235 22.96 24.91 -15.30
C ARG A 235 22.15 24.26 -16.41
N LEU A 236 22.28 24.78 -17.61
CA LEU A 236 21.60 24.29 -18.81
C LEU A 236 22.61 23.70 -19.79
N GLN A 237 22.30 22.51 -20.29
CA GLN A 237 22.95 21.92 -21.45
C GLN A 237 21.87 21.55 -22.45
N VAL A 238 21.97 22.05 -23.68
CA VAL A 238 20.95 21.85 -24.72
C VAL A 238 21.62 21.27 -25.96
N SER A 239 21.08 20.14 -26.41
CA SER A 239 21.50 19.45 -27.63
C SER A 239 20.49 19.72 -28.73
N THR A 240 20.98 20.07 -29.91
CA THR A 240 20.15 20.36 -31.10
C THR A 240 20.54 19.47 -32.28
N GLN A 241 19.62 19.33 -33.23
CA GLN A 241 19.88 18.79 -34.57
C GLN A 241 19.81 19.90 -35.62
N GLY A 242 20.28 19.59 -36.83
CA GLY A 242 20.34 20.55 -37.95
C GLY A 242 21.53 21.52 -37.84
N GLU A 243 21.70 22.34 -38.87
CA GLU A 243 22.69 23.43 -38.90
C GLU A 243 21.95 24.77 -38.85
N SER A 244 22.04 25.48 -37.72
CA SER A 244 21.43 26.81 -37.55
C SER A 244 22.39 27.78 -36.89
N GLU A 245 22.32 29.05 -37.27
CA GLU A 245 23.01 30.16 -36.59
C GLU A 245 22.15 30.76 -35.46
N GLU A 246 20.90 30.31 -35.28
CA GLU A 246 20.03 30.80 -34.20
C GLU A 246 20.55 30.36 -32.82
N SER A 247 20.37 31.23 -31.83
CA SER A 247 20.66 30.91 -30.43
C SER A 247 19.43 30.31 -29.75
N VAL A 248 19.64 29.45 -28.75
CA VAL A 248 18.58 29.03 -27.83
C VAL A 248 18.24 30.20 -26.91
N VAL A 249 16.96 30.53 -26.79
CA VAL A 249 16.46 31.51 -25.81
C VAL A 249 15.91 30.75 -24.61
N SER A 250 16.54 30.88 -23.46
CA SER A 250 16.03 30.38 -22.19
C SER A 250 15.31 31.47 -21.42
N LYS A 251 14.18 31.13 -20.80
CA LYS A 251 13.44 32.02 -19.91
C LYS A 251 13.01 31.29 -18.66
N LEU A 252 13.31 31.87 -17.50
CA LEU A 252 12.95 31.32 -16.19
C LEU A 252 11.85 32.17 -15.58
N TYR A 253 10.76 31.52 -15.20
CA TYR A 253 9.63 32.12 -14.52
C TYR A 253 9.61 31.73 -13.05
N GLY A 254 9.32 32.70 -12.19
CA GLY A 254 9.10 32.49 -10.77
C GLY A 254 7.82 31.71 -10.48
N PRO A 255 7.63 31.28 -9.22
CA PRO A 255 6.42 30.57 -8.80
C PRO A 255 5.14 31.39 -8.94
N ASP A 256 5.24 32.71 -9.06
CA ASP A 256 4.14 33.64 -9.31
C ASP A 256 3.84 33.85 -10.81
N GLY A 257 4.59 33.19 -11.70
CA GLY A 257 4.48 33.29 -13.14
C GLY A 257 5.19 34.51 -13.75
N GLN A 258 5.91 35.31 -12.96
CA GLN A 258 6.68 36.45 -13.49
C GLN A 258 8.02 35.99 -14.07
N THR A 259 8.48 36.65 -15.14
CA THR A 259 9.79 36.38 -15.73
C THR A 259 10.90 36.90 -14.83
N MET A 260 11.82 36.02 -14.45
CA MET A 260 12.98 36.34 -13.62
C MET A 260 14.25 36.51 -14.45
N ASN A 261 14.40 35.70 -15.50
CA ASN A 261 15.54 35.76 -16.41
C ASN A 261 15.10 35.43 -17.83
N GLU A 262 15.73 36.08 -18.81
CA GLU A 262 15.62 35.77 -20.24
C GLU A 262 16.99 35.98 -20.88
N THR A 263 17.57 34.92 -21.44
CA THR A 263 18.94 34.96 -21.99
C THR A 263 19.05 34.07 -23.23
N SER A 264 19.87 34.49 -24.19
CA SER A 264 20.19 33.73 -25.41
C SER A 264 21.62 33.17 -25.36
N PHE A 265 21.81 31.93 -25.82
CA PHE A 265 23.11 31.26 -25.89
C PHE A 265 23.19 30.27 -27.05
N ASN A 266 24.40 29.92 -27.47
CA ASN A 266 24.59 28.95 -28.55
C ASN A 266 24.37 27.51 -28.05
N PRO A 267 23.67 26.66 -28.83
CA PRO A 267 23.55 25.23 -28.52
C PRO A 267 24.90 24.54 -28.25
N GLY A 268 24.90 23.47 -27.45
CA GLY A 268 26.11 22.69 -27.14
C GLY A 268 27.11 23.35 -26.17
N GLN A 269 26.90 24.61 -25.79
CA GLN A 269 27.65 25.26 -24.70
C GLN A 269 26.84 25.19 -23.40
N ALA A 270 27.54 24.95 -22.28
CA ALA A 270 26.91 25.05 -20.97
C ALA A 270 26.53 26.51 -20.70
N HIS A 271 25.29 26.74 -20.27
CA HIS A 271 24.76 28.04 -19.90
C HIS A 271 24.30 28.03 -18.43
N GLU A 272 24.38 29.17 -17.75
CA GLU A 272 24.05 29.30 -16.34
C GLU A 272 23.09 30.47 -16.12
N ILE A 273 21.96 30.19 -15.47
CA ILE A 273 21.00 31.21 -15.02
C ILE A 273 21.15 31.34 -13.50
N THR A 274 21.50 32.54 -13.03
CA THR A 274 21.61 32.83 -11.59
C THR A 274 20.24 33.23 -11.02
N VAL A 275 19.87 32.66 -9.88
CA VAL A 275 18.67 33.00 -9.10
C VAL A 275 19.10 33.65 -7.79
N GLU A 276 18.67 34.90 -7.59
CA GLU A 276 19.03 35.67 -6.40
C GLU A 276 18.32 35.16 -5.13
N MET A 277 18.98 35.30 -3.97
CA MET A 277 18.46 34.86 -2.67
C MET A 277 17.03 35.32 -2.38
N LYS A 278 16.70 36.56 -2.71
CA LYS A 278 15.38 37.16 -2.42
C LYS A 278 14.24 36.48 -3.20
N GLU A 279 14.58 35.82 -4.29
CA GLU A 279 13.66 35.14 -5.20
C GLU A 279 13.72 33.62 -5.06
N LEU A 280 14.76 33.08 -4.40
CA LEU A 280 14.97 31.64 -4.21
C LEU A 280 14.00 31.06 -3.17
N ARG A 281 13.20 30.09 -3.60
CA ARG A 281 12.40 29.22 -2.76
C ARG A 281 12.73 27.77 -3.07
N LEU A 282 13.07 27.02 -2.04
CA LEU A 282 13.49 25.63 -2.19
C LEU A 282 12.28 24.71 -2.39
N TRP A 283 12.48 23.66 -3.17
CA TRP A 283 11.53 22.56 -3.32
C TRP A 283 11.78 21.52 -2.23
N SER A 284 10.70 21.03 -1.63
CA SER A 284 10.66 19.87 -0.74
C SER A 284 9.27 19.21 -0.83
N ALA A 285 9.09 18.04 -0.20
CA ALA A 285 7.78 17.39 -0.14
C ALA A 285 6.74 18.19 0.67
N GLU A 286 7.19 19.06 1.57
CA GLU A 286 6.37 19.93 2.42
C GLU A 286 6.04 21.26 1.71
N GLN A 287 6.98 21.75 0.90
CA GLN A 287 6.88 23.00 0.14
C GLN A 287 7.28 22.74 -1.32
N PRO A 288 6.38 22.23 -2.17
CA PRO A 288 6.68 21.85 -3.56
C PRO A 288 6.75 23.08 -4.48
N THR A 289 7.63 24.02 -4.17
CA THR A 289 7.77 25.26 -4.95
C THR A 289 8.42 24.97 -6.30
N LEU A 290 7.76 25.36 -7.38
CA LEU A 290 8.23 25.14 -8.75
C LEU A 290 8.38 26.46 -9.50
N TYR A 291 9.45 26.52 -10.29
CA TYR A 291 9.71 27.51 -11.31
C TYR A 291 9.39 26.90 -12.67
N THR A 292 9.20 27.72 -13.69
CA THR A 292 9.03 27.22 -15.07
C THR A 292 10.19 27.68 -15.93
N LEU A 293 10.88 26.76 -16.59
CA LEU A 293 11.86 27.04 -17.63
C LEU A 293 11.19 26.87 -18.99
N THR A 294 11.34 27.84 -19.89
CA THR A 294 11.10 27.65 -21.32
C THR A 294 12.41 27.71 -22.10
N LEU A 295 12.53 26.86 -23.12
CA LEU A 295 13.63 26.84 -24.07
C LEU A 295 13.06 27.03 -25.47
N SER A 296 13.40 28.12 -26.14
CA SER A 296 12.94 28.44 -27.48
C SER A 296 14.09 28.35 -28.49
N PHE A 297 13.85 27.68 -29.62
CA PHE A 297 14.83 27.51 -30.70
C PHE A 297 14.09 27.29 -32.03
N CYS A 298 14.48 28.00 -33.08
CA CYS A 298 13.92 27.88 -34.44
C CYS A 298 12.37 27.83 -34.49
N GLY A 299 11.70 28.69 -33.72
CA GLY A 299 10.24 28.77 -33.68
C GLY A 299 9.52 27.64 -32.94
N ARG A 300 10.25 26.86 -32.12
CA ARG A 300 9.70 25.88 -31.19
C ARG A 300 10.07 26.18 -29.75
N VAL A 301 9.19 25.82 -28.84
CA VAL A 301 9.33 26.08 -27.40
C VAL A 301 9.08 24.80 -26.62
N ILE A 302 9.95 24.50 -25.65
CA ILE A 302 9.80 23.43 -24.66
C ILE A 302 9.59 24.08 -23.29
N SER A 303 8.79 23.44 -22.42
CA SER A 303 8.61 23.85 -21.02
C SER A 303 9.01 22.75 -20.04
N GLN A 304 9.58 23.15 -18.90
CA GLN A 304 9.98 22.26 -17.81
C GLN A 304 9.73 22.92 -16.45
N ARG A 305 9.19 22.16 -15.50
CA ARG A 305 9.11 22.58 -14.10
C ARG A 305 10.44 22.34 -13.41
N ILE A 306 10.93 23.34 -12.68
CA ILE A 306 12.21 23.30 -11.98
C ILE A 306 11.99 23.49 -10.49
N GLY A 307 12.48 22.55 -9.68
CA GLY A 307 12.52 22.67 -8.23
C GLY A 307 13.96 22.80 -7.74
N PHE A 308 14.30 23.94 -7.14
CA PHE A 308 15.61 24.15 -6.55
C PHE A 308 15.73 23.37 -5.24
N ARG A 309 16.57 22.34 -5.23
CA ARG A 309 16.88 21.55 -4.04
C ARG A 309 18.31 21.05 -4.12
N ARG A 310 18.89 20.71 -2.98
CA ARG A 310 20.21 20.07 -2.89
C ARG A 310 20.10 18.74 -2.17
N ILE A 311 20.65 17.70 -2.79
CA ILE A 311 20.77 16.36 -2.21
C ILE A 311 22.26 16.13 -1.96
N GLU A 312 22.59 15.67 -0.76
CA GLU A 312 23.98 15.36 -0.43
C GLU A 312 24.10 14.27 0.63
N LEU A 313 25.26 13.61 0.64
CA LEU A 313 25.70 12.79 1.77
C LEU A 313 26.63 13.60 2.66
N LYS A 314 26.25 13.77 3.93
CA LYS A 314 27.09 14.47 4.90
C LYS A 314 26.92 13.85 6.28
N ASP A 315 28.05 13.63 6.96
CA ASP A 315 28.10 12.97 8.27
C ASP A 315 27.29 11.66 8.27
N SER A 316 27.46 10.85 7.21
CA SER A 316 26.77 9.57 7.01
C SER A 316 25.25 9.65 6.83
N ASN A 317 24.67 10.84 6.62
CA ASN A 317 23.24 11.02 6.40
C ASN A 317 22.94 11.43 4.95
N PHE A 318 21.82 10.95 4.43
CA PHE A 318 21.12 11.56 3.30
C PHE A 318 20.55 12.90 3.77
N LEU A 319 20.93 14.00 3.13
CA LEU A 319 20.36 15.32 3.40
C LEU A 319 19.60 15.83 2.19
N LEU A 320 18.44 16.45 2.46
CA LEU A 320 17.77 17.34 1.53
C LEU A 320 17.83 18.76 2.08
N ASN A 321 18.32 19.71 1.29
CA ASN A 321 18.42 21.11 1.68
C ASN A 321 19.12 21.29 3.05
N GLY A 322 20.18 20.51 3.28
CA GLY A 322 20.96 20.53 4.53
C GLY A 322 20.30 19.86 5.74
N LYS A 323 19.16 19.18 5.58
CA LYS A 323 18.45 18.49 6.67
C LYS A 323 18.37 16.98 6.46
N PRO A 324 18.65 16.16 7.49
CA PRO A 324 18.41 14.72 7.41
C PRO A 324 16.90 14.49 7.50
N ILE A 325 16.32 13.99 6.42
CA ILE A 325 14.88 13.71 6.31
C ILE A 325 14.59 12.25 6.63
N ILE A 326 13.34 11.95 7.02
CA ILE A 326 12.84 10.58 7.18
C ILE A 326 11.87 10.29 6.03
N PHE A 327 12.09 9.18 5.34
CA PHE A 327 11.15 8.69 4.33
C PHE A 327 9.98 7.98 5.00
N TYR A 328 8.80 8.59 4.92
CA TYR A 328 7.52 7.97 5.23
C TYR A 328 6.89 7.55 3.90
N GLY A 329 7.44 6.50 3.31
CA GLY A 329 7.20 6.11 1.93
C GLY A 329 6.27 4.92 1.76
N VAL A 330 5.94 4.65 0.50
CA VAL A 330 5.24 3.44 0.04
C VAL A 330 5.79 2.97 -1.31
N ASN A 331 5.85 1.66 -1.53
CA ASN A 331 6.09 1.04 -2.84
C ASN A 331 4.80 1.12 -3.67
N ARG A 332 4.92 1.38 -4.98
CA ARG A 332 3.77 1.48 -5.87
C ARG A 332 4.09 0.83 -7.22
N HIS A 333 3.36 -0.24 -7.52
CA HIS A 333 3.22 -0.76 -8.87
C HIS A 333 2.26 0.08 -9.73
N ASP A 334 2.50 0.09 -11.06
CA ASP A 334 1.53 0.58 -12.04
C ASP A 334 0.42 -0.49 -12.20
N HIS A 335 -0.57 -0.49 -11.32
CA HIS A 335 -1.71 -1.43 -11.37
C HIS A 335 -3.05 -0.70 -11.37
N HIS A 336 -4.06 -1.33 -11.99
CA HIS A 336 -5.46 -0.94 -11.95
C HIS A 336 -6.34 -2.18 -12.16
N HIS A 337 -7.28 -2.44 -11.26
CA HIS A 337 -8.11 -3.66 -11.28
C HIS A 337 -8.86 -3.97 -12.59
N LEU A 338 -9.18 -2.95 -13.40
CA LEU A 338 -9.83 -3.12 -14.72
C LEU A 338 -8.86 -3.15 -15.91
N TYR A 339 -7.70 -2.51 -15.79
CA TYR A 339 -6.84 -2.18 -16.93
C TYR A 339 -5.42 -2.75 -16.79
N GLY A 340 -5.14 -3.45 -15.68
CA GLY A 340 -3.83 -3.97 -15.36
C GLY A 340 -2.84 -2.80 -15.33
N ARG A 341 -1.78 -2.89 -16.13
CA ARG A 341 -0.73 -1.87 -16.17
C ARG A 341 -1.02 -0.66 -17.05
N ALA A 342 -2.15 -0.65 -17.77
CA ALA A 342 -2.59 0.51 -18.53
C ALA A 342 -3.34 1.52 -17.63
N VAL A 343 -2.66 2.02 -16.60
CA VAL A 343 -3.26 2.83 -15.53
C VAL A 343 -3.76 4.18 -16.09
N PRO A 344 -5.05 4.52 -15.95
CA PRO A 344 -5.57 5.84 -16.33
C PRO A 344 -4.93 6.97 -15.53
N TYR A 345 -4.69 8.12 -16.17
CA TYR A 345 -4.11 9.30 -15.53
C TYR A 345 -4.88 9.75 -14.28
N GLU A 346 -6.21 9.77 -14.34
CA GLU A 346 -7.03 10.21 -13.20
C GLU A 346 -6.90 9.27 -11.99
N ALA A 347 -6.80 7.96 -12.22
CA ALA A 347 -6.58 6.98 -11.15
C ALA A 347 -5.19 7.17 -10.51
N MET A 348 -4.15 7.31 -11.35
CA MET A 348 -2.79 7.60 -10.89
C MET A 348 -2.72 8.91 -10.08
N ARG A 349 -3.36 9.99 -10.54
CA ARG A 349 -3.42 11.24 -9.78
C ARG A 349 -4.18 11.07 -8.48
N ALA A 350 -5.27 10.32 -8.48
CA ALA A 350 -6.05 10.03 -7.27
C ALA A 350 -5.21 9.30 -6.22
N ASP A 351 -4.41 8.30 -6.62
CA ASP A 351 -3.47 7.60 -5.73
C ASP A 351 -2.50 8.56 -5.05
N LEU A 352 -1.80 9.39 -5.85
CA LEU A 352 -0.78 10.30 -5.34
C LEU A 352 -1.37 11.40 -4.43
N VAL A 353 -2.60 11.84 -4.72
CA VAL A 353 -3.36 12.73 -3.84
C VAL A 353 -3.72 12.03 -2.54
N LEU A 354 -4.16 10.77 -2.59
CA LEU A 354 -4.51 10.00 -1.41
C LEU A 354 -3.28 9.74 -0.53
N MET A 355 -2.13 9.44 -1.12
CA MET A 355 -0.85 9.34 -0.40
C MET A 355 -0.59 10.61 0.43
N LYS A 356 -0.71 11.79 -0.18
CA LYS A 356 -0.54 13.08 0.53
C LYS A 356 -1.58 13.30 1.63
N LYS A 357 -2.85 12.98 1.38
CA LYS A 357 -3.90 13.04 2.41
C LYS A 357 -3.62 12.13 3.61
N SER A 358 -2.83 11.08 3.39
CA SER A 358 -2.41 10.09 4.37
C SER A 358 -1.03 10.34 4.94
N ASN A 359 -0.49 11.57 4.84
CA ASN A 359 0.79 11.99 5.40
C ASN A 359 2.04 11.33 4.77
N ILE A 360 1.89 10.57 3.68
CA ILE A 360 3.01 9.94 2.96
C ILE A 360 3.82 11.02 2.24
N ASN A 361 5.14 10.99 2.38
CA ASN A 361 6.04 11.98 1.77
C ASN A 361 6.91 11.42 0.64
N ALA A 362 6.94 10.09 0.46
CA ALA A 362 7.82 9.43 -0.49
C ALA A 362 7.15 8.25 -1.21
N LEU A 363 7.66 7.94 -2.39
CA LEU A 363 7.21 6.89 -3.30
C LEU A 363 8.45 6.17 -3.85
N ARG A 364 8.44 4.83 -3.82
CA ARG A 364 9.37 4.00 -4.60
C ARG A 364 8.62 3.40 -5.79
N CYS A 365 9.17 3.57 -6.99
CA CYS A 365 8.59 3.04 -8.22
C CYS A 365 8.89 1.54 -8.36
N SER A 366 8.26 0.70 -7.54
CA SER A 366 8.46 -0.76 -7.55
C SER A 366 7.94 -1.40 -8.85
N HIS A 367 8.74 -2.19 -9.58
CA HIS A 367 10.21 -2.14 -9.66
C HIS A 367 10.64 -1.76 -11.08
N GLN A 368 10.22 -0.56 -11.48
CA GLN A 368 10.32 -0.08 -12.86
C GLN A 368 9.99 1.41 -13.01
N PRO A 369 10.49 2.07 -14.07
CA PRO A 369 10.09 3.43 -14.37
C PRO A 369 8.58 3.50 -14.64
N ASN A 370 7.89 4.31 -13.83
CA ASN A 370 6.46 4.56 -13.96
C ASN A 370 6.15 5.44 -15.20
N ASP A 371 4.87 5.63 -15.49
CA ASP A 371 4.41 6.56 -16.52
C ASP A 371 5.02 7.97 -16.31
N PRO A 372 5.51 8.66 -17.36
CA PRO A 372 6.14 9.98 -17.21
C PRO A 372 5.30 11.02 -16.47
N ARG A 373 3.97 10.94 -16.61
CA ARG A 373 3.05 11.89 -15.99
C ARG A 373 3.05 11.77 -14.47
N LEU A 374 3.47 10.63 -13.90
CA LEU A 374 3.60 10.46 -12.46
C LEU A 374 4.60 11.44 -11.86
N TYR A 375 5.73 11.65 -12.53
CA TYR A 375 6.80 12.51 -12.02
C TYR A 375 6.39 13.98 -12.05
N ASP A 376 5.61 14.41 -13.07
CA ASP A 376 5.01 15.74 -13.11
C ASP A 376 4.05 15.99 -11.93
N ILE A 377 3.24 14.98 -11.58
CA ILE A 377 2.32 15.04 -10.43
C ILE A 377 3.11 15.05 -9.13
N CYS A 378 4.19 14.25 -9.01
CA CYS A 378 5.02 14.22 -7.82
C CYS A 378 5.78 15.54 -7.61
N ASP A 379 6.22 16.20 -8.69
CA ASP A 379 6.81 17.54 -8.64
C ASP A 379 5.79 18.56 -8.09
N GLU A 380 4.55 18.53 -8.61
CA GLU A 380 3.44 19.41 -8.23
C GLU A 380 2.97 19.20 -6.78
N LEU A 381 2.70 17.94 -6.41
CA LEU A 381 2.16 17.61 -5.10
C LEU A 381 3.23 17.62 -4.01
N GLY A 382 4.50 17.39 -4.37
CA GLY A 382 5.64 17.29 -3.47
C GLY A 382 5.87 15.89 -2.92
N LEU A 383 6.11 14.88 -3.74
CA LEU A 383 6.52 13.55 -3.26
C LEU A 383 8.00 13.31 -3.58
N TYR A 384 8.75 12.76 -2.63
CA TYR A 384 10.09 12.26 -2.90
C TYR A 384 10.00 10.94 -3.65
N VAL A 385 10.67 10.85 -4.80
CA VAL A 385 10.60 9.68 -5.67
C VAL A 385 11.96 8.98 -5.71
N MET A 386 11.96 7.70 -5.34
CA MET A 386 13.00 6.74 -5.71
C MET A 386 12.58 6.12 -7.06
N ALA A 387 13.19 6.61 -8.14
CA ALA A 387 12.92 6.12 -9.48
C ALA A 387 13.81 4.89 -9.73
N GLU A 388 13.21 3.78 -10.14
CA GLU A 388 13.89 2.47 -10.21
C GLU A 388 13.96 1.95 -11.64
N ALA A 389 15.09 1.36 -12.01
CA ALA A 389 15.27 0.74 -13.31
C ALA A 389 14.39 -0.51 -13.44
N ASP A 390 13.94 -0.82 -14.66
CA ASP A 390 13.16 -2.02 -14.98
C ASP A 390 14.07 -3.25 -15.00
N LEU A 391 14.43 -3.71 -13.80
CA LEU A 391 15.45 -4.73 -13.61
C LEU A 391 15.18 -5.56 -12.37
N GLU A 392 14.64 -6.76 -12.58
CA GLU A 392 14.47 -7.78 -11.55
C GLU A 392 14.68 -9.19 -12.12
N ALA A 393 15.50 -9.99 -11.44
CA ALA A 393 15.88 -11.33 -11.89
C ALA A 393 15.67 -12.39 -10.80
N HIS A 394 14.59 -12.23 -10.03
CA HIS A 394 14.30 -12.99 -8.82
C HIS A 394 14.25 -14.51 -9.08
N GLY A 395 13.64 -14.92 -10.21
CA GLY A 395 13.45 -16.34 -10.55
C GLY A 395 14.71 -17.19 -10.64
N PHE A 396 15.91 -16.60 -10.71
CA PHE A 396 17.14 -17.36 -10.65
C PHE A 396 17.46 -17.93 -9.26
N ILE A 397 16.81 -17.44 -8.19
CA ILE A 397 17.00 -17.97 -6.83
C ILE A 397 16.45 -19.39 -6.69
N THR A 398 15.31 -19.70 -7.33
CA THR A 398 14.62 -21.00 -7.18
C THR A 398 15.34 -22.14 -7.90
N ILE A 399 16.22 -21.81 -8.84
CA ILE A 399 17.10 -22.77 -9.53
C ILE A 399 18.56 -22.68 -9.06
N GLU A 400 18.81 -22.04 -7.90
CA GLU A 400 20.12 -21.94 -7.25
C GLU A 400 21.22 -21.28 -8.13
N LYS A 401 20.83 -20.34 -9.00
CA LYS A 401 21.75 -19.57 -9.86
C LYS A 401 21.57 -18.05 -9.73
N PRO A 402 21.53 -17.48 -8.50
CA PRO A 402 21.10 -16.11 -8.26
C PRO A 402 21.90 -15.01 -9.00
N LYS A 403 23.13 -15.30 -9.43
CA LYS A 403 24.00 -14.35 -10.16
C LYS A 403 24.14 -14.64 -11.67
N TRP A 404 23.27 -15.48 -12.24
CA TRP A 404 23.42 -15.93 -13.63
C TRP A 404 23.46 -14.76 -14.61
N VAL A 405 22.68 -13.71 -14.39
CA VAL A 405 22.64 -12.52 -15.25
C VAL A 405 23.39 -11.33 -14.66
N SER A 406 23.31 -11.05 -13.36
CA SER A 406 23.96 -9.89 -12.73
C SER A 406 25.50 -10.00 -12.70
N GLY A 407 26.03 -11.22 -12.74
CA GLY A 407 27.47 -11.51 -12.83
C GLY A 407 27.98 -11.80 -14.25
N ASN A 408 27.11 -11.99 -15.25
CA ASN A 408 27.52 -12.40 -16.60
C ASN A 408 27.77 -11.18 -17.51
N PRO A 409 28.99 -11.00 -18.06
CA PRO A 409 29.31 -9.85 -18.91
C PRO A 409 28.50 -9.80 -20.21
N GLU A 410 27.90 -10.90 -20.69
CA GLU A 410 27.03 -10.87 -21.88
C GLU A 410 25.74 -10.08 -21.65
N TRP A 411 25.30 -9.93 -20.40
CA TRP A 411 24.11 -9.15 -20.02
C TRP A 411 24.42 -7.69 -19.71
N ARG A 412 25.70 -7.29 -19.82
CA ARG A 412 26.18 -5.98 -19.40
C ARG A 412 25.45 -4.84 -20.10
N ASP A 413 25.21 -4.97 -21.40
CA ASP A 413 24.58 -3.92 -22.20
C ASP A 413 23.08 -3.80 -21.89
N ALA A 414 22.40 -4.92 -21.63
CA ALA A 414 20.99 -4.92 -21.19
C ALA A 414 20.83 -4.18 -19.85
N TYR A 415 21.73 -4.42 -18.89
CA TYR A 415 21.72 -3.71 -17.60
C TYR A 415 21.97 -2.21 -17.76
N LEU A 416 22.94 -1.81 -18.57
CA LEU A 416 23.19 -0.39 -18.84
C LEU A 416 22.02 0.27 -19.54
N ASP A 417 21.41 -0.39 -20.52
CA ASP A 417 20.24 0.15 -21.21
C ASP A 417 19.15 0.56 -20.22
N ARG A 418 18.82 -0.31 -19.24
CA ARG A 418 17.83 0.02 -18.20
C ARG A 418 18.21 1.25 -17.37
N ALA A 419 19.48 1.40 -17.02
CA ALA A 419 19.96 2.59 -16.30
C ALA A 419 19.91 3.87 -17.15
N VAL A 420 20.32 3.77 -18.41
CA VAL A 420 20.35 4.90 -19.36
C VAL A 420 18.93 5.40 -19.62
N GLN A 421 18.01 4.49 -19.91
CA GLN A 421 16.60 4.80 -20.17
C GLN A 421 15.92 5.50 -19.00
N LEU A 422 16.23 5.07 -17.76
CA LEU A 422 15.72 5.70 -16.55
C LEU A 422 16.24 7.13 -16.39
N VAL A 423 17.56 7.31 -16.38
CA VAL A 423 18.17 8.61 -16.04
C VAL A 423 17.92 9.64 -17.13
N GLU A 424 18.13 9.28 -18.40
CA GLU A 424 18.01 10.23 -19.51
C GLU A 424 16.60 10.81 -19.62
N ARG A 425 15.57 10.00 -19.32
CA ARG A 425 14.17 10.40 -19.40
C ARG A 425 13.74 11.30 -18.25
N PHE A 426 14.25 11.08 -17.04
CA PHE A 426 13.71 11.69 -15.81
C PHE A 426 14.67 12.62 -15.05
N LYS A 427 15.89 12.86 -15.58
CA LYS A 427 16.94 13.72 -14.97
C LYS A 427 16.49 15.13 -14.56
N ASN A 428 15.45 15.68 -15.18
CA ASN A 428 14.98 17.05 -14.95
C ASN A 428 13.88 17.17 -13.88
N HIS A 429 13.38 16.08 -13.30
CA HIS A 429 12.31 16.13 -12.30
C HIS A 429 12.81 16.50 -10.90
N ALA A 430 12.01 17.33 -10.20
CA ALA A 430 12.31 17.78 -8.85
C ALA A 430 12.07 16.71 -7.78
N SER A 431 11.07 15.87 -8.02
CA SER A 431 10.64 14.80 -7.15
C SER A 431 11.63 13.64 -7.08
N VAL A 432 12.32 13.34 -8.20
CA VAL A 432 13.31 12.27 -8.23
C VAL A 432 14.51 12.66 -7.37
N ILE A 433 14.70 11.97 -6.25
CA ILE A 433 15.80 12.24 -5.32
C ILE A 433 16.85 11.12 -5.30
N MET A 434 16.52 9.98 -5.90
CA MET A 434 17.33 8.77 -5.84
C MET A 434 17.08 7.91 -7.07
N TRP A 435 18.15 7.32 -7.60
CA TRP A 435 18.10 6.31 -8.65
C TRP A 435 18.29 4.93 -8.02
N SER A 436 17.37 4.01 -8.28
CA SER A 436 17.51 2.62 -7.85
C SER A 436 17.93 1.74 -9.03
N LEU A 437 18.92 0.86 -8.82
CA LEU A 437 19.48 0.01 -9.88
C LEU A 437 18.57 -1.17 -10.28
N GLY A 438 17.44 -1.36 -9.60
CA GLY A 438 16.52 -2.48 -9.77
C GLY A 438 16.18 -3.14 -8.45
N ASN A 439 15.63 -4.34 -8.51
CA ASN A 439 15.17 -5.13 -7.36
C ASN A 439 15.60 -6.60 -7.49
N GLU A 440 15.84 -7.29 -6.37
CA GLU A 440 16.01 -8.76 -6.24
C GLU A 440 16.76 -9.53 -7.36
N ALA A 441 17.73 -8.89 -8.02
CA ALA A 441 18.54 -9.47 -9.11
C ALA A 441 19.93 -9.97 -8.66
N SER A 442 20.14 -10.02 -7.34
CA SER A 442 21.45 -10.19 -6.68
C SER A 442 22.51 -9.16 -7.08
N TYR A 443 23.52 -8.94 -6.24
CA TYR A 443 24.62 -8.04 -6.61
C TYR A 443 25.71 -8.71 -7.47
N GLY A 444 26.14 -8.01 -8.53
CA GLY A 444 27.15 -8.44 -9.49
C GLY A 444 27.74 -7.27 -10.31
N GLN A 445 28.70 -7.57 -11.18
CA GLN A 445 29.48 -6.55 -11.92
C GLN A 445 28.63 -5.64 -12.82
N ASN A 446 27.48 -6.12 -13.30
CA ASN A 446 26.61 -5.33 -14.17
C ASN A 446 25.91 -4.21 -13.38
N HIS A 447 25.55 -4.44 -12.11
CA HIS A 447 25.06 -3.39 -11.21
C HIS A 447 26.13 -2.34 -10.91
N ALA A 448 27.38 -2.76 -10.67
CA ALA A 448 28.49 -1.82 -10.49
C ALA A 448 28.70 -0.94 -11.72
N ALA A 449 28.54 -1.50 -12.92
CA ALA A 449 28.63 -0.74 -14.15
C ALA A 449 27.48 0.28 -14.32
N MET A 450 26.25 -0.07 -13.93
CA MET A 450 25.13 0.88 -13.87
C MET A 450 25.44 2.02 -12.90
N TYR A 451 25.87 1.71 -11.67
CA TYR A 451 26.24 2.71 -10.67
C TYR A 451 27.26 3.72 -11.21
N HIS A 452 28.38 3.24 -11.77
CA HIS A 452 29.42 4.13 -12.28
C HIS A 452 28.94 4.96 -13.47
N TRP A 453 28.09 4.41 -14.34
CA TRP A 453 27.48 5.19 -15.40
C TRP A 453 26.57 6.30 -14.84
N ILE A 454 25.68 5.96 -13.89
CA ILE A 454 24.77 6.93 -13.26
C ILE A 454 25.54 8.03 -12.53
N LYS A 455 26.58 7.71 -11.74
CA LYS A 455 27.37 8.73 -11.03
C LYS A 455 28.09 9.70 -11.98
N ASN A 456 28.44 9.24 -13.18
CA ASN A 456 29.03 10.10 -14.21
C ASN A 456 27.98 10.96 -14.93
N ALA A 457 26.81 10.39 -15.23
CA ALA A 457 25.73 11.06 -15.95
C ALA A 457 24.98 12.08 -15.07
N ASP A 458 24.70 11.71 -13.81
CA ASP A 458 23.97 12.54 -12.85
C ASP A 458 24.61 12.45 -11.45
N PRO A 459 25.57 13.33 -11.14
CA PRO A 459 26.16 13.40 -9.79
C PRO A 459 25.24 14.09 -8.78
N SER A 460 24.09 14.67 -9.20
CA SER A 460 23.21 15.45 -8.31
C SER A 460 22.31 14.58 -7.42
N ARG A 461 22.24 13.27 -7.70
CA ARG A 461 21.40 12.31 -6.98
C ARG A 461 22.21 11.13 -6.43
N LEU A 462 21.62 10.47 -5.44
CA LEU A 462 22.18 9.26 -4.86
C LEU A 462 21.70 8.01 -5.58
N VAL A 463 22.48 6.94 -5.49
CA VAL A 463 22.17 5.63 -6.07
C VAL A 463 21.88 4.60 -4.98
N HIS A 464 20.78 3.88 -5.13
CA HIS A 464 20.30 2.83 -4.24
C HIS A 464 20.31 1.47 -4.93
N TYR A 465 20.63 0.42 -4.17
CA TYR A 465 20.33 -0.96 -4.53
C TYR A 465 20.42 -1.87 -3.29
N GLU A 466 19.33 -2.54 -2.90
CA GLU A 466 19.31 -3.43 -1.73
C GLU A 466 20.23 -4.63 -1.91
N GLY A 467 20.26 -5.21 -3.12
CA GLY A 467 21.03 -6.43 -3.39
C GLY A 467 22.53 -6.27 -3.13
N ASP A 468 23.05 -5.03 -3.18
CA ASP A 468 24.39 -4.67 -2.72
C ASP A 468 24.42 -4.46 -1.21
N ARG A 469 24.35 -5.56 -0.47
CA ARG A 469 24.29 -5.55 1.00
C ARG A 469 25.50 -4.92 1.68
N GLU A 470 26.63 -4.77 0.98
CA GLU A 470 27.82 -4.09 1.50
C GLU A 470 27.89 -2.62 1.05
N ALA A 471 26.94 -2.18 0.22
CA ALA A 471 26.89 -0.87 -0.41
C ALA A 471 28.24 -0.48 -1.05
N VAL A 472 28.84 -1.41 -1.80
CA VAL A 472 30.11 -1.18 -2.52
C VAL A 472 29.92 -0.15 -3.63
N THR A 473 28.81 -0.27 -4.36
CA THR A 473 28.36 0.62 -5.43
C THR A 473 26.91 1.04 -5.19
N ALA A 474 26.63 1.44 -3.95
CA ALA A 474 25.42 2.13 -3.53
C ALA A 474 25.80 3.22 -2.53
N ASP A 475 25.06 4.32 -2.53
CA ASP A 475 25.37 5.52 -1.74
C ASP A 475 24.84 5.43 -0.29
N LEU A 476 24.01 4.42 0.02
CA LEU A 476 23.39 4.18 1.32
C LEU A 476 23.12 2.67 1.54
N TYR A 477 22.92 2.28 2.79
CA TYR A 477 22.48 0.93 3.12
C TYR A 477 20.97 0.79 2.93
N SER A 478 20.56 -0.35 2.39
CA SER A 478 19.15 -0.70 2.25
C SER A 478 18.92 -2.14 2.67
N VAL A 479 17.74 -2.40 3.24
CA VAL A 479 17.27 -3.72 3.64
C VAL A 479 15.77 -3.83 3.40
N MET A 480 15.26 -5.05 3.31
CA MET A 480 13.82 -5.34 3.28
C MET A 480 13.41 -6.02 4.58
N TYR A 481 12.22 -5.71 5.10
CA TYR A 481 11.51 -6.47 6.12
C TYR A 481 12.27 -6.70 7.45
N THR A 482 13.15 -5.76 7.84
CA THR A 482 14.04 -5.92 8.98
C THR A 482 13.45 -5.29 10.25
N PRO A 483 13.31 -6.02 11.38
CA PRO A 483 12.73 -5.48 12.62
C PRO A 483 13.48 -4.25 13.18
N PRO A 484 12.80 -3.36 13.93
CA PRO A 484 13.41 -2.15 14.48
C PRO A 484 14.69 -2.35 15.29
N GLU A 485 14.76 -3.40 16.11
CA GLU A 485 15.95 -3.70 16.92
C GLU A 485 17.15 -4.14 16.07
N ASP A 486 16.90 -4.87 14.98
CA ASP A 486 17.94 -5.28 14.04
C ASP A 486 18.42 -4.10 13.19
N LEU A 487 17.52 -3.17 12.83
CA LEU A 487 17.90 -1.91 12.18
C LEU A 487 18.84 -1.08 13.06
N LYS A 488 18.50 -0.93 14.34
CA LYS A 488 19.36 -0.26 15.33
C LYS A 488 20.72 -0.94 15.43
N ALA A 489 20.74 -2.27 15.51
CA ALA A 489 21.98 -3.03 15.57
C ALA A 489 22.82 -2.85 14.29
N LEU A 490 22.18 -2.85 13.12
CA LEU A 490 22.86 -2.65 11.84
C LEU A 490 23.44 -1.24 11.70
N ALA A 491 22.67 -0.20 12.02
CA ALA A 491 23.13 1.19 12.00
C ALA A 491 24.31 1.42 12.96
N ASN A 492 24.29 0.80 14.15
CA ASN A 492 25.41 0.84 15.08
C ASN A 492 26.66 0.11 14.56
N LYS A 493 26.47 -1.01 13.85
CA LYS A 493 27.57 -1.79 13.27
C LYS A 493 28.17 -1.11 12.04
N ARG A 494 27.37 -0.36 11.28
CA ARG A 494 27.75 0.29 10.02
C ARG A 494 27.34 1.77 10.03
N PRO A 495 28.05 2.61 10.82
CA PRO A 495 27.67 4.01 11.02
C PRO A 495 28.12 4.92 9.87
N ASP A 496 28.75 4.38 8.82
CA ASP A 496 29.38 5.16 7.75
C ASP A 496 28.39 5.66 6.68
N LYS A 497 27.20 5.06 6.59
CA LYS A 497 26.11 5.48 5.70
C LYS A 497 24.76 5.39 6.39
N SER A 498 23.77 6.11 5.87
CA SER A 498 22.39 5.99 6.33
C SER A 498 21.80 4.65 5.92
N LEU A 499 20.79 4.23 6.66
CA LEU A 499 20.04 3.01 6.43
C LEU A 499 18.58 3.37 6.15
N ILE A 500 18.08 2.87 5.02
CA ILE A 500 16.66 2.94 4.67
C ILE A 500 16.11 1.52 4.54
N GLN A 501 14.79 1.37 4.70
CA GLN A 501 14.12 0.14 4.28
C GLN A 501 13.44 0.37 2.94
N CYS A 502 13.96 -0.22 1.85
CA CYS A 502 13.25 -0.14 0.57
C CYS A 502 11.89 -0.85 0.63
N GLU A 503 11.71 -1.79 1.56
CA GLU A 503 10.43 -2.44 1.86
C GLU A 503 10.32 -2.72 3.36
N PHE A 504 9.21 -2.32 3.98
CA PHE A 504 8.87 -2.70 5.35
C PHE A 504 7.35 -2.78 5.53
N GLY A 505 6.89 -3.25 6.69
CA GLY A 505 5.47 -3.16 7.03
C GLY A 505 4.55 -3.84 6.01
N HIS A 506 4.87 -5.09 5.61
CA HIS A 506 4.11 -5.83 4.58
C HIS A 506 2.61 -5.84 4.88
N ALA A 507 1.81 -5.25 4.00
CA ALA A 507 0.42 -4.85 4.24
C ALA A 507 -0.61 -5.90 3.78
N MET A 508 -0.17 -7.11 3.42
CA MET A 508 -1.04 -8.22 3.05
C MET A 508 -2.11 -8.54 4.08
N GLY A 509 -3.35 -8.47 3.58
CA GLY A 509 -4.54 -8.76 4.35
C GLY A 509 -4.72 -7.85 5.56
N ASN A 510 -5.02 -8.48 6.70
CA ASN A 510 -5.23 -7.79 7.94
C ASN A 510 -3.88 -7.47 8.60
N GLY A 511 -3.35 -6.30 8.22
CA GLY A 511 -2.08 -5.74 8.67
C GLY A 511 -1.95 -4.30 8.16
N PRO A 512 -0.74 -3.74 8.13
CA PRO A 512 0.45 -4.21 8.84
C PRO A 512 0.40 -3.88 10.34
N GLY A 513 0.83 -4.82 11.19
CA GLY A 513 1.01 -4.60 12.63
C GLY A 513 2.40 -4.04 12.98
N GLY A 514 2.51 -3.28 14.07
CA GLY A 514 3.79 -2.79 14.63
C GLY A 514 4.36 -1.56 13.92
N LEU A 515 3.57 -0.85 13.12
CA LEU A 515 4.04 0.35 12.40
C LEU A 515 4.59 1.42 13.33
N LYS A 516 3.95 1.62 14.50
CA LYS A 516 4.40 2.60 15.49
C LYS A 516 5.84 2.33 15.95
N ASP A 517 6.23 1.06 16.15
CA ASP A 517 7.58 0.71 16.60
C ASP A 517 8.65 1.06 15.57
N TYR A 518 8.35 0.89 14.28
CA TYR A 518 9.21 1.36 13.18
C TYR A 518 9.35 2.87 13.19
N ILE A 519 8.24 3.61 13.25
CA ILE A 519 8.29 5.07 13.21
C ILE A 519 9.00 5.66 14.43
N ASP A 520 8.81 5.07 15.61
CA ASP A 520 9.53 5.46 16.82
C ASP A 520 11.05 5.21 16.67
N ALA A 521 11.45 4.10 16.04
CA ALA A 521 12.86 3.83 15.74
C ALA A 521 13.44 4.84 14.75
N TYR A 522 12.75 5.15 13.65
CA TYR A 522 13.19 6.15 12.67
C TYR A 522 13.35 7.54 13.30
N ARG A 523 12.42 7.93 14.17
CA ARG A 523 12.45 9.25 14.84
C ARG A 523 13.48 9.35 15.96
N SER A 524 13.96 8.23 16.50
CA SER A 524 14.93 8.21 17.60
C SER A 524 16.37 7.98 17.16
N GLU A 525 16.58 7.32 16.02
CA GLU A 525 17.90 6.91 15.55
C GLU A 525 18.30 7.69 14.30
N ARG A 526 19.33 8.54 14.42
CA ARG A 526 19.73 9.47 13.36
C ARG A 526 19.99 8.81 12.00
N LEU A 527 20.60 7.63 11.96
CA LEU A 527 20.96 6.95 10.72
C LEU A 527 19.80 6.16 10.10
N LEU A 528 18.70 5.94 10.82
CA LEU A 528 17.52 5.24 10.32
C LEU A 528 16.59 6.24 9.63
N GLN A 529 16.80 6.46 8.33
CA GLN A 529 16.11 7.52 7.59
C GLN A 529 14.79 7.05 6.95
N GLY A 530 14.10 6.12 7.61
CA GLY A 530 12.76 5.67 7.21
C GLY A 530 12.75 4.53 6.20
N GLY A 531 11.65 4.42 5.46
CA GLY A 531 11.47 3.36 4.47
C GLY A 531 10.16 3.46 3.69
N PHE A 532 9.88 2.43 2.90
CA PHE A 532 8.70 2.35 2.03
C PHE A 532 7.85 1.12 2.38
N ILE A 533 6.57 1.32 2.71
CA ILE A 533 5.65 0.21 2.97
C ILE A 533 5.51 -0.68 1.73
N TRP A 534 5.45 -2.00 1.91
CA TRP A 534 5.02 -2.93 0.85
C TRP A 534 3.55 -3.32 1.05
N GLU A 535 2.60 -2.89 0.22
CA GLU A 535 2.72 -1.86 -0.80
C GLU A 535 1.46 -0.99 -0.92
N TRP A 536 1.31 -0.22 -2.00
CA TRP A 536 0.21 0.73 -2.15
C TRP A 536 -1.15 0.05 -2.25
N CYS A 537 -1.39 -0.80 -3.26
CA CYS A 537 -2.71 -1.38 -3.54
C CYS A 537 -2.68 -2.89 -3.69
N ASN A 538 -3.78 -3.55 -3.36
CA ASN A 538 -3.97 -4.95 -3.75
C ASN A 538 -4.04 -5.03 -5.26
N HIS A 539 -3.42 -6.06 -5.84
CA HIS A 539 -3.42 -6.25 -7.28
C HIS A 539 -4.56 -7.12 -7.81
N GLY A 540 -5.70 -7.18 -7.13
CA GLY A 540 -6.85 -7.94 -7.63
C GLY A 540 -7.33 -7.45 -8.99
N LEU A 541 -7.61 -8.38 -9.90
CA LEU A 541 -8.26 -8.08 -11.18
C LEU A 541 -9.76 -8.33 -11.07
N LEU A 542 -10.59 -7.36 -11.46
CA LEU A 542 -12.04 -7.53 -11.37
C LEU A 542 -12.49 -8.60 -12.36
N LYS A 543 -13.06 -9.69 -11.84
CA LYS A 543 -13.53 -10.83 -12.63
C LYS A 543 -15.04 -11.01 -12.47
N LYS A 544 -15.68 -11.39 -13.57
CA LYS A 544 -17.12 -11.65 -13.66
C LYS A 544 -17.36 -13.07 -14.13
N GLU A 545 -18.03 -13.87 -13.30
CA GLU A 545 -18.42 -15.24 -13.61
C GLU A 545 -19.92 -15.44 -13.32
N GLY A 546 -20.72 -15.45 -14.38
CA GLY A 546 -22.18 -15.48 -14.25
C GLY A 546 -22.70 -14.22 -13.55
N ASN A 547 -23.28 -14.40 -12.35
CA ASN A 547 -23.80 -13.30 -11.53
C ASN A 547 -22.85 -12.89 -10.40
N VAL A 548 -21.66 -13.49 -10.33
CA VAL A 548 -20.66 -13.21 -9.30
C VAL A 548 -19.62 -12.24 -9.87
N GLU A 549 -19.33 -11.19 -9.11
CA GLU A 549 -18.26 -10.24 -9.36
C GLU A 549 -17.33 -10.27 -8.13
N TYR A 550 -16.02 -10.43 -8.37
CA TYR A 550 -15.02 -10.51 -7.31
C TYR A 550 -13.65 -10.07 -7.84
N TYR A 551 -12.74 -9.77 -6.92
CA TYR A 551 -11.33 -9.49 -7.24
C TYR A 551 -10.55 -10.80 -7.27
N ALA A 552 -10.12 -11.18 -8.46
CA ALA A 552 -9.38 -12.40 -8.73
C ALA A 552 -7.88 -12.21 -8.50
N TYR A 553 -7.23 -13.27 -8.04
CA TYR A 553 -5.77 -13.38 -7.84
C TYR A 553 -5.23 -14.63 -8.56
N GLY A 554 -3.97 -15.02 -8.33
CA GLY A 554 -3.34 -16.15 -9.03
C GLY A 554 -4.13 -17.45 -8.91
N GLY A 555 -4.22 -18.19 -10.02
CA GLY A 555 -4.99 -19.43 -10.12
C GLY A 555 -6.44 -19.24 -10.55
N ASP A 556 -7.05 -18.07 -10.32
CA ASP A 556 -8.43 -17.81 -10.73
C ASP A 556 -8.58 -17.74 -12.26
N PHE A 557 -7.50 -17.54 -13.02
CA PHE A 557 -7.52 -17.53 -14.49
C PHE A 557 -7.08 -18.87 -15.10
N GLY A 558 -6.94 -19.91 -14.27
CA GLY A 558 -6.42 -21.22 -14.71
C GLY A 558 -4.94 -21.17 -15.11
N ASP A 559 -4.21 -20.21 -14.56
CA ASP A 559 -2.79 -19.96 -14.75
C ASP A 559 -1.90 -20.86 -13.89
N PHE A 560 -0.74 -21.24 -14.42
CA PHE A 560 0.24 -22.08 -13.75
C PHE A 560 1.65 -21.79 -14.31
N PRO A 561 2.69 -21.70 -13.46
CA PRO A 561 2.63 -21.68 -11.98
C PRO A 561 1.92 -20.43 -11.47
N ASN A 562 1.43 -20.47 -10.22
CA ASN A 562 0.90 -19.28 -9.56
C ASN A 562 1.19 -19.26 -8.05
N ASP A 563 1.12 -18.07 -7.46
CA ASP A 563 1.37 -17.81 -6.03
C ASP A 563 0.10 -17.29 -5.31
N ALA A 564 -1.07 -17.66 -5.83
CA ALA A 564 -2.38 -17.40 -5.24
C ALA A 564 -2.60 -15.94 -4.80
N ASP A 565 -2.94 -15.73 -3.52
CA ASP A 565 -3.34 -14.46 -2.91
C ASP A 565 -2.17 -13.55 -2.54
N PHE A 566 -0.93 -13.95 -2.83
CA PHE A 566 0.27 -13.21 -2.44
C PHE A 566 0.31 -11.78 -3.04
N VAL A 567 -0.39 -11.55 -4.15
CA VAL A 567 -0.55 -10.24 -4.81
C VAL A 567 -1.56 -9.28 -4.13
N MET A 568 -2.13 -9.68 -2.99
CA MET A 568 -3.13 -8.93 -2.22
C MET A 568 -2.51 -8.26 -0.99
N ASP A 569 -1.54 -7.39 -1.23
CA ASP A 569 -0.55 -6.84 -0.30
C ASP A 569 -0.56 -5.32 -0.12
N GLY A 570 -1.68 -4.66 -0.40
CA GLY A 570 -1.82 -3.21 -0.39
C GLY A 570 -2.37 -2.56 0.89
N LEU A 571 -2.03 -1.28 1.06
CA LEU A 571 -2.68 -0.32 1.97
C LEU A 571 -4.04 0.19 1.45
N VAL A 572 -4.36 -0.03 0.18
CA VAL A 572 -5.68 0.21 -0.40
C VAL A 572 -6.22 -1.05 -1.07
N TRP A 573 -7.54 -1.16 -1.17
CA TRP A 573 -8.21 -2.28 -1.84
C TRP A 573 -7.90 -2.30 -3.34
N SER A 574 -8.32 -3.34 -4.06
CA SER A 574 -8.05 -3.46 -5.51
C SER A 574 -8.70 -2.34 -6.33
N ASP A 575 -9.76 -1.70 -5.83
CA ASP A 575 -10.37 -0.50 -6.43
C ASP A 575 -9.74 0.83 -5.98
N HIS A 576 -8.61 0.76 -5.27
CA HIS A 576 -7.85 1.90 -4.76
C HIS A 576 -8.56 2.71 -3.66
N THR A 577 -9.60 2.15 -3.04
CA THR A 577 -10.24 2.76 -1.87
C THR A 577 -9.51 2.43 -0.57
N GLU A 578 -9.55 3.36 0.40
CA GLU A 578 -8.80 3.26 1.67
C GLU A 578 -9.15 1.98 2.46
N ASN A 579 -8.13 1.25 2.92
CA ASN A 579 -8.30 0.14 3.85
C ASN A 579 -7.79 0.49 5.27
N PRO A 580 -8.05 -0.35 6.29
CA PRO A 580 -7.61 -0.07 7.67
C PRO A 580 -6.10 0.08 7.85
N GLY A 581 -5.29 -0.58 7.02
CA GLY A 581 -3.82 -0.46 7.02
C GLY A 581 -3.37 0.97 6.71
N LEU A 582 -3.92 1.62 5.67
CA LEU A 582 -3.60 3.01 5.36
C LEU A 582 -4.01 3.97 6.48
N THR A 583 -5.15 3.70 7.12
CA THR A 583 -5.64 4.48 8.25
C THR A 583 -4.66 4.43 9.43
N GLU A 584 -4.14 3.25 9.75
CA GLU A 584 -3.11 3.09 10.79
C GLU A 584 -1.80 3.77 10.38
N TYR A 585 -1.35 3.60 9.14
CA TYR A 585 -0.10 4.19 8.67
C TYR A 585 -0.14 5.73 8.71
N LYS A 586 -1.23 6.34 8.25
CA LYS A 586 -1.47 7.79 8.34
C LYS A 586 -1.26 8.32 9.76
N LYS A 587 -1.74 7.57 10.75
CA LYS A 587 -1.60 7.91 12.16
C LYS A 587 -0.17 7.69 12.67
N ALA A 588 0.46 6.58 12.32
CA ALA A 588 1.82 6.27 12.73
C ALA A 588 2.81 7.36 12.28
N ILE A 589 2.65 7.88 11.05
CA ILE A 589 3.53 8.90 10.45
C ILE A 589 3.04 10.34 10.64
N GLU A 590 2.03 10.58 11.48
CA GLU A 590 1.44 11.91 11.62
C GLU A 590 2.49 12.99 11.92
N PRO A 591 2.40 14.19 11.32
CA PRO A 591 3.43 15.20 11.40
C PRO A 591 3.43 15.98 12.74
N VAL A 592 2.41 15.77 13.58
CA VAL A 592 2.28 16.41 14.89
C VAL A 592 1.89 15.38 15.93
N THR A 593 2.71 15.19 16.97
CA THR A 593 2.34 14.33 18.09
C THR A 593 2.09 15.13 19.35
N VAL A 594 1.15 14.65 20.17
CA VAL A 594 0.80 15.24 21.47
C VAL A 594 1.04 14.20 22.56
N GLY A 595 1.75 14.60 23.61
CA GLY A 595 1.97 13.79 24.81
C GLY A 595 1.71 14.58 26.08
N LEU A 596 1.85 13.91 27.23
CA LEU A 596 1.72 14.52 28.55
C LEU A 596 3.07 14.49 29.29
N SER A 597 3.51 15.63 29.81
CA SER A 597 4.70 15.76 30.66
C SER A 597 4.34 16.53 31.93
N GLY A 598 4.18 15.78 33.03
CA GLY A 598 3.58 16.32 34.26
C GLY A 598 2.13 16.75 34.02
N SER A 599 1.80 18.01 34.29
CA SER A 599 0.48 18.60 34.03
C SER A 599 0.38 19.34 32.69
N LYS A 600 1.42 19.31 31.86
CA LYS A 600 1.51 20.05 30.60
C LYS A 600 1.47 19.13 29.40
N LEU A 601 0.91 19.63 28.30
CA LEU A 601 0.96 18.94 27.01
C LEU A 601 2.31 19.20 26.35
N THR A 602 2.92 18.15 25.81
CA THR A 602 4.04 18.27 24.88
C THR A 602 3.50 18.22 23.47
N ILE A 603 3.76 19.25 22.66
CA ILE A 603 3.46 19.27 21.23
C ILE A 603 4.78 19.18 20.49
N ARG A 604 4.90 18.19 19.60
CA ARG A 604 6.09 17.94 18.78
C ARG A 604 5.78 18.18 17.31
N ASN A 605 6.58 19.01 16.65
CA ASN A 605 6.57 19.17 15.20
C ASN A 605 7.57 18.17 14.56
N HIS A 606 7.08 17.30 13.68
CA HIS A 606 7.88 16.34 12.93
C HIS A 606 8.12 16.75 11.47
N TYR A 607 7.67 17.93 11.04
CA TYR A 607 8.08 18.52 9.76
C TYR A 607 9.58 18.89 9.78
N ASP A 608 10.22 18.75 8.63
CA ASP A 608 11.65 19.03 8.40
C ASP A 608 11.89 20.51 8.05
N PHE A 609 10.93 21.15 7.37
CA PHE A 609 11.09 22.50 6.81
C PHE A 609 10.02 23.50 7.24
N VAL A 610 8.81 23.06 7.59
CA VAL A 610 7.69 23.97 7.95
C VAL A 610 7.36 24.03 9.45
N ASN A 611 6.93 25.21 9.91
CA ASN A 611 6.37 25.39 11.25
C ASN A 611 4.89 24.98 11.29
N LEU A 612 4.30 24.88 12.49
CA LEU A 612 2.89 24.51 12.66
C LEU A 612 1.89 25.64 12.38
N GLY A 613 2.36 26.81 11.95
CA GLY A 613 1.53 27.99 11.68
C GLY A 613 0.48 27.77 10.58
N HIS A 614 0.69 26.83 9.67
CA HIS A 614 -0.25 26.45 8.61
C HIS A 614 -1.43 25.58 9.10
N LEU A 615 -1.40 25.12 10.36
CA LEU A 615 -2.43 24.30 10.96
C LEU A 615 -3.30 25.09 11.96
N SER A 616 -4.56 24.70 12.03
CA SER A 616 -5.51 25.06 13.07
C SER A 616 -5.68 23.89 14.03
N ALA A 617 -5.81 24.18 15.33
CA ALA A 617 -6.07 23.18 16.33
C ALA A 617 -7.48 23.34 16.93
N SER A 618 -8.16 22.23 17.17
CA SER A 618 -9.39 22.17 17.95
C SER A 618 -9.35 21.00 18.91
N TRP A 619 -10.15 21.05 19.97
CA TRP A 619 -10.22 19.98 20.96
C TRP A 619 -11.65 19.72 21.42
N TYR A 620 -11.87 18.51 21.93
CA TYR A 620 -13.11 18.12 22.60
C TYR A 620 -12.81 17.04 23.65
N ILE A 621 -13.75 16.81 24.56
CA ILE A 621 -13.66 15.71 25.54
C ILE A 621 -14.52 14.55 25.06
N ALA A 622 -13.92 13.36 24.96
CA ALA A 622 -14.61 12.12 24.67
C ALA A 622 -14.95 11.38 25.97
N ARG A 623 -16.22 10.96 26.10
CA ARG A 623 -16.79 10.31 27.30
C ARG A 623 -17.83 9.26 26.94
N GLU A 624 -18.24 8.46 27.90
CA GLU A 624 -19.35 7.51 27.74
C GLU A 624 -20.70 8.25 27.56
N SER A 625 -20.88 9.37 28.28
CA SER A 625 -22.06 10.22 28.17
C SER A 625 -22.20 10.92 26.81
N GLY A 626 -21.16 10.92 25.99
CA GLY A 626 -21.08 11.63 24.71
C GLY A 626 -19.94 12.66 24.67
N ASN A 627 -19.58 13.07 23.46
CA ASN A 627 -18.50 14.03 23.24
C ASN A 627 -18.99 15.47 23.47
N THR A 628 -18.12 16.34 23.96
CA THR A 628 -18.38 17.79 23.93
C THR A 628 -18.25 18.33 22.50
N GLU A 629 -18.82 19.50 22.25
CA GLU A 629 -18.60 20.21 20.98
C GLU A 629 -17.12 20.59 20.81
N PRO A 630 -16.55 20.45 19.59
CA PRO A 630 -15.19 20.90 19.31
C PRO A 630 -15.00 22.40 19.54
N THR A 631 -13.96 22.75 20.30
CA THR A 631 -13.58 24.14 20.60
C THR A 631 -12.23 24.47 19.97
N GLY A 632 -12.10 25.64 19.33
CA GLY A 632 -10.84 26.09 18.75
C GLY A 632 -9.76 26.35 19.82
N TRP A 633 -8.50 26.06 19.48
CA TRP A 633 -7.36 26.28 20.38
C TRP A 633 -6.19 26.90 19.62
N SER A 634 -5.63 27.95 20.21
CA SER A 634 -4.43 28.59 19.68
C SER A 634 -3.20 27.87 20.24
N ILE A 635 -2.46 27.21 19.35
CA ILE A 635 -1.13 26.68 19.68
C ILE A 635 -0.08 27.77 19.43
N PRO A 636 0.97 27.87 20.26
CA PRO A 636 2.14 28.69 19.95
C PRO A 636 2.80 28.25 18.64
N ASP A 637 3.64 29.12 18.07
CA ASP A 637 4.46 28.72 16.93
C ASP A 637 5.48 27.66 17.36
N VAL A 638 5.60 26.59 16.57
CA VAL A 638 6.52 25.48 16.81
C VAL A 638 7.31 25.25 15.54
N GLY A 639 8.62 25.51 15.58
CA GLY A 639 9.50 25.37 14.43
C GLY A 639 9.64 23.91 13.98
N PRO A 640 10.20 23.68 12.78
CA PRO A 640 10.48 22.34 12.27
C PRO A 640 11.36 21.55 13.23
N GLY A 641 10.96 20.32 13.56
CA GLY A 641 11.70 19.48 14.49
C GLY A 641 11.78 20.01 15.94
N GLU A 642 10.92 20.94 16.36
CA GLU A 642 10.88 21.46 17.73
C GLU A 642 9.78 20.80 18.59
N SER A 643 9.95 20.90 19.92
CA SER A 643 8.95 20.50 20.90
C SER A 643 8.67 21.65 21.86
N ILE A 644 7.41 21.84 22.24
CA ILE A 644 7.02 22.83 23.25
C ILE A 644 6.17 22.20 24.35
N LEU A 645 6.18 22.83 25.53
CA LEU A 645 5.29 22.52 26.64
C LEU A 645 4.22 23.61 26.76
N VAL A 646 2.96 23.22 26.70
CA VAL A 646 1.81 24.13 26.82
C VAL A 646 0.87 23.69 27.92
N ASP A 647 0.19 24.66 28.53
CA ASP A 647 -0.92 24.35 29.43
C ASP A 647 -2.07 23.74 28.61
N PRO A 648 -2.68 22.65 29.08
CA PRO A 648 -3.84 22.07 28.41
C PRO A 648 -4.99 23.09 28.34
N PRO A 649 -5.85 23.04 27.31
CA PRO A 649 -6.96 24.00 27.14
C PRO A 649 -8.06 23.85 28.21
N ILE A 650 -7.96 22.84 29.06
CA ILE A 650 -8.87 22.52 30.16
C ILE A 650 -8.06 22.07 31.37
N SER A 651 -8.60 22.22 32.57
CA SER A 651 -8.00 21.60 33.76
C SER A 651 -8.03 20.08 33.64
N LEU A 652 -6.87 19.44 33.76
CA LEU A 652 -6.76 17.98 33.85
C LEU A 652 -7.22 17.58 35.26
N GLY A 653 -8.47 17.13 35.39
CA GLY A 653 -9.07 16.75 36.65
C GLY A 653 -10.09 15.65 36.45
N ASP A 654 -10.27 14.84 37.50
CA ASP A 654 -11.22 13.74 37.52
C ASP A 654 -12.59 14.26 37.98
N ASP A 655 -13.59 14.12 37.11
CA ASP A 655 -15.00 14.41 37.42
C ASP A 655 -15.80 13.13 37.70
N GLY A 656 -15.13 11.99 37.86
CA GLY A 656 -15.70 10.70 38.20
C GLY A 656 -16.07 9.83 37.00
N GLU A 657 -15.90 10.32 35.77
CA GLU A 657 -16.12 9.58 34.52
C GLU A 657 -14.78 9.39 33.76
N GLU A 658 -14.64 8.26 33.05
CA GLU A 658 -13.49 8.09 32.15
C GLU A 658 -13.60 9.07 30.97
N ALA A 659 -12.62 9.97 30.85
CA ALA A 659 -12.63 11.03 29.86
C ALA A 659 -11.28 11.19 29.15
N TRP A 660 -11.34 11.55 27.86
CA TRP A 660 -10.17 11.76 27.01
C TRP A 660 -10.20 13.12 26.35
N LEU A 661 -9.16 13.94 26.57
CA LEU A 661 -8.93 15.16 25.80
C LEU A 661 -8.44 14.77 24.42
N THR A 662 -9.25 15.05 23.40
CA THR A 662 -8.90 14.83 22.00
C THR A 662 -8.57 16.15 21.34
N ILE A 663 -7.42 16.23 20.67
CA ILE A 663 -6.94 17.42 19.96
C ILE A 663 -6.74 17.05 18.49
N SER A 664 -7.28 17.85 17.58
CA SER A 664 -7.18 17.67 16.13
C SER A 664 -6.40 18.81 15.49
N PHE A 665 -5.52 18.51 14.54
CA PHE A 665 -4.79 19.48 13.74
C PHE A 665 -5.25 19.44 12.27
N ARG A 666 -5.67 20.58 11.74
CA ARG A 666 -6.32 20.69 10.42
C ARG A 666 -5.75 21.82 9.58
N LEU A 667 -5.69 21.63 8.27
CA LEU A 667 -5.21 22.64 7.31
C LEU A 667 -6.00 23.95 7.43
N LYS A 668 -5.31 25.10 7.44
CA LYS A 668 -5.94 26.43 7.42
C LYS A 668 -6.38 26.88 6.02
N GLU A 669 -5.74 26.35 5.00
CA GLU A 669 -5.91 26.75 3.60
C GLU A 669 -6.08 25.52 2.70
N ASP A 670 -6.50 25.74 1.47
CA ASP A 670 -6.59 24.70 0.46
C ASP A 670 -5.19 24.38 -0.08
N HIS A 671 -4.93 23.10 -0.30
CA HIS A 671 -3.74 22.59 -0.98
C HIS A 671 -4.16 21.76 -2.21
N ALA A 672 -3.25 21.59 -3.17
CA ALA A 672 -3.52 20.81 -4.39
C ALA A 672 -3.96 19.35 -4.12
N TRP A 673 -3.66 18.81 -2.94
CA TRP A 673 -3.99 17.47 -2.50
C TRP A 673 -5.12 17.39 -1.45
N ALA A 674 -5.51 18.50 -0.80
CA ALA A 674 -6.60 18.47 0.18
C ALA A 674 -7.22 19.86 0.42
N PRO A 675 -8.53 19.91 0.70
CA PRO A 675 -9.19 21.15 1.07
C PRO A 675 -8.81 21.60 2.49
N ARG A 676 -9.03 22.88 2.77
CA ARG A 676 -9.04 23.46 4.11
C ARG A 676 -9.88 22.59 5.05
N GLY A 677 -9.39 22.38 6.27
CA GLY A 677 -10.08 21.58 7.29
C GLY A 677 -9.77 20.08 7.24
N HIS A 678 -9.01 19.58 6.26
CA HIS A 678 -8.47 18.22 6.27
C HIS A 678 -7.63 17.99 7.53
N GLU A 679 -7.85 16.87 8.22
CA GLU A 679 -7.13 16.51 9.43
C GLU A 679 -5.85 15.74 9.09
N VAL A 680 -4.72 16.31 9.51
CA VAL A 680 -3.37 15.73 9.29
C VAL A 680 -2.88 14.95 10.51
N ALA A 681 -3.34 15.30 11.72
CA ALA A 681 -2.93 14.65 12.96
C ALA A 681 -4.00 14.79 14.04
N PHE A 682 -4.01 13.88 15.01
CA PHE A 682 -4.80 14.04 16.24
C PHE A 682 -4.08 13.42 17.44
N GLY A 683 -4.31 13.91 18.65
CA GLY A 683 -3.79 13.33 19.88
C GLY A 683 -4.90 13.09 20.91
N GLN A 684 -4.77 12.05 21.74
CA GLN A 684 -5.68 11.79 22.86
C GLN A 684 -4.91 11.63 24.17
N ILE A 685 -5.32 12.38 25.20
CA ILE A 685 -4.72 12.36 26.53
C ILE A 685 -5.81 11.98 27.54
N PRO A 686 -5.59 10.94 28.38
CA PRO A 686 -6.56 10.60 29.42
C PRO A 686 -6.62 11.71 30.47
N LEU A 687 -7.82 12.13 30.85
CA LEU A 687 -8.06 13.21 31.83
C LEU A 687 -8.27 12.70 33.26
N SER A 688 -8.80 11.49 33.41
CA SER A 688 -9.03 10.84 34.70
C SER A 688 -8.14 9.61 34.85
N SER A 689 -7.75 9.31 36.10
CA SER A 689 -7.17 8.00 36.41
C SER A 689 -8.23 6.94 36.18
N ARG A 690 -7.89 5.86 35.46
CA ARG A 690 -8.82 4.77 35.16
C ARG A 690 -9.56 4.34 36.43
N PRO A 691 -10.90 4.47 36.51
CA PRO A 691 -11.64 3.81 37.56
C PRO A 691 -11.35 2.31 37.48
N GLY A 692 -11.17 1.64 38.62
CA GLY A 692 -11.09 0.18 38.60
C GLY A 692 -12.35 -0.37 37.96
N LEU A 693 -12.23 -1.14 36.87
CA LEU A 693 -13.38 -1.77 36.23
C LEU A 693 -13.89 -2.86 37.17
N THR A 694 -14.88 -2.53 37.98
CA THR A 694 -15.54 -3.51 38.84
C THR A 694 -16.83 -3.98 38.18
N LEU A 695 -16.98 -5.28 38.01
CA LEU A 695 -18.30 -5.86 37.82
C LEU A 695 -19.09 -5.61 39.11
N ALA A 696 -20.25 -4.95 39.01
CA ALA A 696 -21.08 -4.70 40.18
C ALA A 696 -21.49 -6.03 40.83
N ARG A 697 -20.97 -6.31 42.03
CA ARG A 697 -21.05 -7.61 42.72
C ARG A 697 -22.37 -7.88 43.46
N SER A 698 -23.30 -6.94 43.49
CA SER A 698 -24.53 -7.10 44.28
C SER A 698 -25.76 -6.57 43.58
N PHE A 699 -26.71 -7.46 43.34
CA PHE A 699 -28.12 -7.11 43.24
C PHE A 699 -28.83 -7.82 44.39
N LYS A 700 -29.76 -7.12 45.04
CA LYS A 700 -30.87 -7.85 45.67
C LYS A 700 -31.62 -8.48 44.52
N VAL A 701 -31.52 -9.80 44.39
CA VAL A 701 -32.33 -10.55 43.43
C VAL A 701 -33.81 -10.25 43.80
N PRO A 702 -34.59 -9.56 42.95
CA PRO A 702 -35.96 -9.19 43.29
C PRO A 702 -36.87 -10.41 43.44
N GLU A 703 -36.44 -11.54 42.87
CA GLU A 703 -37.24 -12.71 42.61
C GLU A 703 -36.37 -13.97 42.48
N GLN A 704 -36.70 -15.04 43.22
CA GLN A 704 -35.95 -16.30 43.16
C GLN A 704 -36.10 -17.00 41.80
N LEU A 705 -35.02 -17.63 41.33
CA LEU A 705 -35.05 -18.51 40.15
C LEU A 705 -35.67 -19.86 40.52
N MET A 706 -36.70 -20.27 39.78
CA MET A 706 -37.22 -21.63 39.80
C MET A 706 -36.30 -22.53 38.97
N LEU A 707 -36.04 -23.75 39.45
CA LEU A 707 -35.07 -24.65 38.84
C LEU A 707 -35.61 -26.06 38.68
N GLN A 708 -35.24 -26.69 37.57
CA GLN A 708 -35.50 -28.10 37.30
C GLN A 708 -34.30 -28.71 36.59
N GLU A 709 -33.71 -29.75 37.17
CA GLU A 709 -32.70 -30.57 36.49
C GLU A 709 -33.37 -31.77 35.82
N ARG A 710 -33.13 -31.95 34.52
CA ARG A 710 -33.60 -33.13 33.78
C ARG A 710 -32.68 -33.45 32.61
N ALA A 711 -32.33 -34.73 32.46
CA ALA A 711 -31.57 -35.26 31.33
C ALA A 711 -30.24 -34.53 31.08
N GLY A 712 -29.51 -34.19 32.16
CA GLY A 712 -28.22 -33.50 32.07
C GLY A 712 -28.33 -32.01 31.73
N LYS A 713 -29.50 -31.40 31.90
CA LYS A 713 -29.73 -29.96 31.70
C LYS A 713 -30.37 -29.34 32.93
N LEU A 714 -29.97 -28.11 33.23
CA LEU A 714 -30.56 -27.28 34.26
C LEU A 714 -31.43 -26.20 33.60
N PHE A 715 -32.73 -26.30 33.82
CA PHE A 715 -33.71 -25.31 33.36
C PHE A 715 -33.97 -24.33 34.49
N LEU A 716 -33.80 -23.04 34.23
CA LEU A 716 -34.03 -21.95 35.16
C LEU A 716 -35.08 -21.00 34.60
N SER A 717 -35.99 -20.52 35.42
CA SER A 717 -36.90 -19.44 35.05
C SER A 717 -37.14 -18.51 36.22
N THR A 718 -37.36 -17.24 35.96
CA THR A 718 -37.88 -16.32 36.98
C THR A 718 -39.32 -16.72 37.34
N SER A 719 -39.78 -16.47 38.58
CA SER A 719 -41.19 -16.76 38.91
C SER A 719 -42.20 -15.89 38.16
N SER A 720 -41.77 -14.75 37.62
CA SER A 720 -42.52 -13.86 36.73
C SER A 720 -42.49 -14.29 35.27
N PHE A 721 -41.70 -15.31 34.93
CA PHE A 721 -41.46 -15.76 33.55
C PHE A 721 -40.89 -14.67 32.62
N SER A 722 -40.22 -13.68 33.20
CA SER A 722 -39.48 -12.62 32.50
C SER A 722 -38.16 -13.10 31.87
N SER A 723 -37.59 -14.20 32.35
CA SER A 723 -36.36 -14.78 31.77
C SER A 723 -36.32 -16.29 31.96
N PHE A 724 -35.75 -16.96 30.96
CA PHE A 724 -35.57 -18.41 30.90
C PHE A 724 -34.13 -18.72 30.53
N PHE A 725 -33.52 -19.66 31.26
CA PHE A 725 -32.19 -20.16 30.98
C PHE A 725 -32.21 -21.67 30.87
N THR A 726 -31.42 -22.22 29.95
CA THR A 726 -31.11 -23.65 29.93
C THR A 726 -29.61 -23.82 29.89
N PHE A 727 -29.04 -24.43 30.93
CA PHE A 727 -27.63 -24.78 30.97
C PHE A 727 -27.47 -26.28 30.71
N ASP A 728 -26.73 -26.65 29.67
CA ASP A 728 -26.40 -28.05 29.37
C ASP A 728 -25.18 -28.47 30.21
N LEU A 729 -25.39 -29.31 31.23
CA LEU A 729 -24.32 -29.72 32.16
C LEU A 729 -23.28 -30.65 31.50
N ILE A 730 -23.58 -31.18 30.30
CA ILE A 730 -22.70 -32.07 29.55
C ILE A 730 -21.89 -31.28 28.52
N ARG A 731 -22.51 -30.32 27.84
CA ARG A 731 -21.88 -29.53 26.78
C ARG A 731 -21.31 -28.19 27.26
N GLY A 732 -21.82 -27.66 28.36
CA GLY A 732 -21.45 -26.34 28.88
C GLY A 732 -22.14 -25.17 28.17
N ASP A 733 -23.11 -25.47 27.29
CA ASP A 733 -23.86 -24.46 26.55
C ASP A 733 -24.95 -23.82 27.43
N LEU A 734 -25.02 -22.49 27.44
CA LEU A 734 -26.09 -21.71 28.04
C LEU A 734 -26.98 -21.11 26.94
N VAL A 735 -28.27 -21.40 27.03
CA VAL A 735 -29.33 -20.72 26.26
C VAL A 735 -30.03 -19.73 27.17
N TRP A 736 -30.28 -18.52 26.67
CA TRP A 736 -31.03 -17.48 27.38
C TRP A 736 -32.11 -16.88 26.48
N SER A 737 -33.34 -16.81 26.97
CA SER A 737 -34.46 -16.14 26.30
C SER A 737 -35.34 -15.37 27.28
N THR A 738 -36.12 -14.44 26.72
CA THR A 738 -37.18 -13.68 27.40
C THR A 738 -38.49 -13.88 26.62
N PRO A 739 -39.65 -13.44 27.15
CA PRO A 739 -40.89 -13.42 26.39
C PRO A 739 -40.80 -12.65 25.05
N SER A 740 -39.87 -11.70 24.93
CA SER A 740 -39.63 -10.92 23.72
C SER A 740 -38.76 -11.66 22.69
N GLY A 741 -38.05 -12.72 23.10
CA GLY A 741 -37.23 -13.52 22.20
C GLY A 741 -36.00 -14.16 22.83
N ASP A 742 -35.30 -14.95 22.02
CA ASP A 742 -33.96 -15.46 22.36
C ASP A 742 -32.95 -14.31 22.49
N ILE A 743 -32.07 -14.41 23.48
CA ILE A 743 -30.94 -13.50 23.74
C ILE A 743 -29.63 -14.18 23.35
N LEU A 744 -29.47 -15.44 23.75
CA LEU A 744 -28.28 -16.25 23.53
C LEU A 744 -28.72 -17.66 23.12
N ARG A 745 -28.30 -18.11 21.93
CA ARG A 745 -28.65 -19.45 21.41
C ARG A 745 -27.64 -20.51 21.81
N LYS A 746 -26.37 -20.14 21.95
CA LYS A 746 -25.28 -21.05 22.30
C LYS A 746 -24.10 -20.33 22.95
N GLY A 747 -23.31 -21.06 23.74
CA GLY A 747 -22.14 -20.57 24.46
C GLY A 747 -22.54 -20.04 25.84
N PRO A 748 -21.66 -19.31 26.55
CA PRO A 748 -20.32 -18.94 26.12
C PRO A 748 -19.34 -20.12 26.13
N GLU A 749 -18.63 -20.31 25.03
CA GLU A 749 -17.57 -21.32 24.86
C GLU A 749 -16.20 -20.66 25.04
N LEU A 750 -15.33 -21.25 25.87
CA LEU A 750 -13.93 -20.82 25.98
C LEU A 750 -13.17 -21.24 24.71
N GLY A 751 -12.78 -20.25 23.91
CA GLY A 751 -12.04 -20.43 22.67
C GLY A 751 -10.62 -19.87 22.74
N ILE A 752 -9.69 -20.57 22.07
CA ILE A 752 -8.29 -20.14 21.94
C ILE A 752 -7.86 -19.90 20.49
N TYR A 753 -8.82 -19.87 19.56
CA TYR A 753 -8.58 -19.79 18.12
C TYR A 753 -9.41 -18.68 17.47
N ARG A 754 -8.84 -18.06 16.45
CA ARG A 754 -9.45 -17.08 15.54
C ARG A 754 -9.14 -17.52 14.10
N ALA A 755 -9.92 -17.10 13.11
CA ALA A 755 -9.60 -17.41 11.71
C ALA A 755 -8.22 -16.86 11.35
N LEU A 756 -7.40 -17.59 10.59
CA LEU A 756 -6.03 -17.15 10.35
C LEU A 756 -6.01 -15.96 9.38
N THR A 757 -5.27 -14.92 9.74
CA THR A 757 -4.90 -13.85 8.80
C THR A 757 -3.87 -14.36 7.80
N GLN A 758 -3.71 -13.67 6.67
CA GLN A 758 -2.63 -13.95 5.72
C GLN A 758 -1.26 -13.86 6.38
N ASN A 759 -1.06 -12.89 7.29
CA ASN A 759 0.16 -12.77 8.10
C ASN A 759 0.38 -13.97 9.05
N ASP A 760 -0.69 -14.52 9.64
CA ASP A 760 -0.60 -15.74 10.45
C ASP A 760 -0.17 -16.94 9.59
N LYS A 761 -0.73 -17.07 8.37
CA LYS A 761 -0.43 -18.17 7.42
C LYS A 761 0.95 -18.03 6.74
N GLY A 762 1.46 -16.81 6.70
CA GLY A 762 2.70 -16.43 6.04
C GLY A 762 3.93 -17.21 6.48
N SER A 763 4.98 -17.15 5.66
CA SER A 763 6.21 -17.93 5.88
C SER A 763 6.92 -17.63 7.21
N ARG A 764 6.71 -16.44 7.77
CA ARG A 764 7.27 -15.97 9.04
C ARG A 764 6.22 -15.85 10.15
N GLY A 765 4.96 -16.18 9.88
CA GLY A 765 3.86 -16.17 10.83
C GLY A 765 3.82 -17.39 11.75
N ASP A 766 2.99 -17.33 12.79
CA ASP A 766 2.83 -18.39 13.79
C ASP A 766 1.87 -19.52 13.35
N GLY A 767 1.17 -19.35 12.23
CA GLY A 767 0.13 -20.26 11.76
C GLY A 767 0.64 -21.67 11.41
N ALA A 768 1.90 -21.80 10.99
CA ALA A 768 2.51 -23.11 10.75
C ALA A 768 2.60 -23.95 12.05
N GLU A 769 2.99 -23.33 13.16
CA GLU A 769 3.00 -23.97 14.47
C GLU A 769 1.58 -24.26 14.97
N TRP A 770 0.66 -23.31 14.83
CA TRP A 770 -0.73 -23.49 15.22
C TRP A 770 -1.43 -24.62 14.45
N LYS A 771 -1.10 -24.77 13.16
CA LYS A 771 -1.57 -25.88 12.32
C LYS A 771 -0.96 -27.20 12.78
N ARG A 772 0.36 -27.26 13.03
CA ARG A 772 1.05 -28.46 13.55
C ARG A 772 0.44 -28.95 14.86
N LEU A 773 0.05 -28.02 15.73
CA LEU A 773 -0.54 -28.30 17.04
C LEU A 773 -2.07 -28.36 17.04
N TYR A 774 -2.71 -28.31 15.86
CA TYR A 774 -4.16 -28.43 15.69
C TYR A 774 -4.99 -27.40 16.48
N ILE A 775 -4.48 -26.19 16.72
CA ILE A 775 -5.21 -25.17 17.50
C ILE A 775 -6.59 -24.86 16.89
N HIS A 776 -6.67 -24.79 15.56
CA HIS A 776 -7.91 -24.62 14.79
C HIS A 776 -8.97 -25.70 15.05
N ALA A 777 -8.57 -26.89 15.53
CA ALA A 777 -9.45 -28.01 15.80
C ALA A 777 -9.77 -28.17 17.30
N THR A 778 -9.33 -27.24 18.15
CA THR A 778 -9.63 -27.26 19.58
C THR A 778 -11.12 -27.11 19.85
N LYS A 779 -11.64 -27.86 20.83
CA LYS A 779 -13.02 -27.77 21.28
C LYS A 779 -13.09 -27.78 22.80
N MET A 780 -14.05 -27.05 23.36
CA MET A 780 -14.32 -27.11 24.79
C MET A 780 -15.08 -28.40 25.15
N HIS A 781 -14.58 -29.11 26.17
CA HIS A 781 -15.23 -30.27 26.76
C HIS A 781 -15.44 -30.06 28.26
N VAL A 782 -16.67 -30.23 28.74
CA VAL A 782 -16.95 -30.25 30.18
C VAL A 782 -16.55 -31.61 30.75
N LEU A 783 -15.65 -31.61 31.73
CA LEU A 783 -15.20 -32.80 32.46
C LEU A 783 -16.04 -33.07 33.72
N GLY A 784 -16.62 -32.02 34.29
CA GLY A 784 -17.51 -32.08 35.44
C GLY A 784 -18.24 -30.77 35.64
N ALA A 785 -19.46 -30.85 36.15
CA ALA A 785 -20.31 -29.70 36.46
C ALA A 785 -20.99 -29.90 37.82
N SER A 786 -21.10 -28.83 38.59
CA SER A 786 -21.88 -28.79 39.83
C SER A 786 -22.63 -27.46 39.91
N TRP A 787 -23.74 -27.42 40.65
CA TRP A 787 -24.50 -26.19 40.82
C TRP A 787 -25.09 -26.07 42.23
N LYS A 788 -25.29 -24.83 42.69
CA LYS A 788 -25.94 -24.51 43.96
C LYS A 788 -26.67 -23.17 43.90
N VAL A 789 -27.85 -23.11 44.52
CA VAL A 789 -28.55 -21.85 44.81
C VAL A 789 -27.79 -21.13 45.93
N GLN A 790 -27.53 -19.84 45.76
CA GLN A 790 -26.89 -18.98 46.76
C GLN A 790 -27.94 -18.37 47.71
N ASP A 791 -27.47 -17.87 48.86
CA ASP A 791 -28.32 -17.19 49.85
C ASP A 791 -29.01 -15.93 49.29
N ASP A 792 -28.43 -15.31 48.28
CA ASP A 792 -28.99 -14.14 47.59
C ASP A 792 -30.03 -14.52 46.50
N GLY A 793 -30.29 -15.82 46.28
CA GLY A 793 -31.24 -16.32 45.29
C GLY A 793 -30.67 -16.51 43.87
N SER A 794 -29.40 -16.17 43.63
CA SER A 794 -28.71 -16.49 42.38
C SER A 794 -28.37 -17.99 42.28
N VAL A 795 -28.15 -18.48 41.06
CA VAL A 795 -27.72 -19.85 40.81
C VAL A 795 -26.27 -19.85 40.37
N LYS A 796 -25.40 -20.49 41.15
CA LYS A 796 -23.98 -20.69 40.81
C LYS A 796 -23.80 -22.05 40.15
N ILE A 797 -23.23 -22.09 38.95
CA ILE A 797 -22.84 -23.30 38.23
C ILE A 797 -21.33 -23.27 38.05
N GLU A 798 -20.63 -24.32 38.45
CA GLU A 798 -19.18 -24.45 38.30
C GLU A 798 -18.87 -25.63 37.39
N THR A 799 -18.15 -25.38 36.28
CA THR A 799 -17.71 -26.40 35.33
C THR A 799 -16.19 -26.47 35.29
N SER A 800 -15.66 -27.70 35.31
CA SER A 800 -14.27 -27.97 34.95
C SER A 800 -14.21 -28.32 33.47
N VAL A 801 -13.49 -27.53 32.67
CA VAL A 801 -13.43 -27.67 31.23
C VAL A 801 -12.02 -27.98 30.73
N ARG A 802 -11.96 -28.67 29.60
CA ARG A 802 -10.76 -28.97 28.83
C ARG A 802 -10.96 -28.48 27.40
N VAL A 803 -10.16 -27.52 26.96
CA VAL A 803 -10.07 -27.07 25.57
C VAL A 803 -8.84 -27.72 24.95
N SER A 804 -9.04 -28.66 24.03
CA SER A 804 -7.94 -29.41 23.40
C SER A 804 -8.32 -29.85 21.98
N PRO A 805 -7.34 -30.04 21.09
CA PRO A 805 -7.60 -30.60 19.77
C PRO A 805 -7.85 -32.12 19.86
N PRO A 806 -8.46 -32.72 18.83
CA PRO A 806 -8.30 -34.15 18.62
C PRO A 806 -6.82 -34.47 18.35
N VAL A 807 -6.40 -35.71 18.59
CA VAL A 807 -5.05 -36.26 18.30
C VAL A 807 -3.94 -35.97 19.31
N LEU A 808 -3.90 -34.79 19.94
CA LEU A 808 -2.81 -34.40 20.85
C LEU A 808 -3.24 -34.41 22.33
N ASP A 809 -2.26 -34.52 23.24
CA ASP A 809 -2.50 -34.64 24.68
C ASP A 809 -2.47 -33.29 25.44
N TRP A 810 -1.98 -32.22 24.80
CA TRP A 810 -2.00 -30.88 25.36
C TRP A 810 -3.43 -30.34 25.51
N ALA A 811 -3.62 -29.44 26.48
CA ALA A 811 -4.91 -28.81 26.72
C ALA A 811 -4.78 -27.49 27.47
N CYS A 812 -5.67 -26.55 27.18
CA CYS A 812 -6.06 -25.52 28.11
C CYS A 812 -7.11 -26.10 29.08
N LYS A 813 -6.79 -26.17 30.37
CA LYS A 813 -7.70 -26.61 31.43
C LYS A 813 -8.19 -25.39 32.18
N ALA A 814 -9.50 -25.27 32.33
CA ALA A 814 -10.09 -24.13 33.02
C ALA A 814 -11.23 -24.53 33.94
N THR A 815 -11.52 -23.67 34.92
CA THR A 815 -12.76 -23.66 35.67
C THR A 815 -13.58 -22.47 35.20
N MET A 816 -14.82 -22.71 34.76
CA MET A 816 -15.78 -21.66 34.43
C MET A 816 -16.89 -21.66 35.47
N THR A 817 -17.07 -20.52 36.12
CA THR A 817 -18.05 -20.31 37.17
C THR A 817 -19.09 -19.32 36.70
N TYR A 818 -20.31 -19.80 36.48
CA TYR A 818 -21.47 -19.01 36.08
C TYR A 818 -22.26 -18.61 37.32
N THR A 819 -22.58 -17.32 37.47
CA THR A 819 -23.53 -16.82 38.46
C THR A 819 -24.71 -16.22 37.70
N ILE A 820 -25.84 -16.94 37.73
CA ILE A 820 -27.05 -16.59 36.98
C ILE A 820 -28.03 -15.88 37.91
N THR A 821 -28.50 -14.72 37.46
CA THR A 821 -29.54 -13.91 38.10
C THR A 821 -30.70 -13.72 37.11
N PRO A 822 -31.86 -13.18 37.53
CA PRO A 822 -32.98 -12.92 36.63
C PRO A 822 -32.65 -12.13 35.36
N SER A 823 -31.67 -11.22 35.39
CA SER A 823 -31.38 -10.30 34.28
C SER A 823 -29.92 -10.30 33.83
N ALA A 824 -29.06 -11.15 34.41
CA ALA A 824 -27.64 -11.17 34.09
C ALA A 824 -26.97 -12.52 34.37
N VAL A 825 -25.89 -12.78 33.65
CA VAL A 825 -24.99 -13.92 33.78
C VAL A 825 -23.57 -13.40 33.97
N GLU A 826 -22.96 -13.69 35.11
CA GLU A 826 -21.53 -13.43 35.34
C GLU A 826 -20.75 -14.74 35.18
N ILE A 827 -19.61 -14.68 34.51
CA ILE A 827 -18.79 -15.83 34.14
C ILE A 827 -17.36 -15.54 34.55
N HIS A 828 -16.93 -16.20 35.61
CA HIS A 828 -15.55 -16.15 36.05
C HIS A 828 -14.79 -17.35 35.47
N THR A 829 -13.75 -17.08 34.69
CA THR A 829 -12.95 -18.10 34.00
C THR A 829 -11.52 -18.05 34.52
N LYS A 830 -11.02 -19.19 34.99
CA LYS A 830 -9.63 -19.34 35.41
C LYS A 830 -9.03 -20.58 34.78
N GLY A 831 -7.92 -20.46 34.07
CA GLY A 831 -7.31 -21.57 33.36
C GLY A 831 -5.81 -21.49 33.19
N ASP A 832 -5.22 -22.59 32.72
CA ASP A 832 -3.81 -22.74 32.40
C ASP A 832 -3.60 -23.83 31.33
N PHE A 833 -2.43 -23.83 30.71
CA PHE A 833 -2.06 -24.78 29.66
C PHE A 833 -1.24 -25.94 30.24
N THR A 834 -1.43 -27.13 29.67
CA THR A 834 -0.73 -28.37 30.06
C THR A 834 -0.35 -29.18 28.84
N GLY A 835 0.70 -30.00 28.94
CA GLY A 835 1.22 -30.82 27.83
C GLY A 835 2.12 -30.03 26.89
N ASP A 836 2.40 -30.61 25.71
CA ASP A 836 3.22 -29.97 24.66
C ASP A 836 2.36 -29.05 23.79
N HIS A 837 2.14 -27.82 24.26
CA HIS A 837 1.32 -26.79 23.59
C HIS A 837 2.20 -25.73 22.91
N SER A 838 1.56 -24.90 22.08
CA SER A 838 2.22 -23.77 21.40
C SER A 838 2.69 -22.75 22.43
N LYS A 839 3.81 -22.06 22.16
CA LYS A 839 4.23 -20.93 23.01
C LYS A 839 3.23 -19.78 22.94
N PHE A 840 2.61 -19.57 21.78
CA PHE A 840 1.66 -18.48 21.54
C PHE A 840 0.31 -19.02 21.03
N VAL A 841 -0.79 -18.36 21.40
CA VAL A 841 -2.13 -18.67 20.89
C VAL A 841 -2.78 -17.46 20.21
N PRO A 842 -3.65 -17.67 19.20
CA PRO A 842 -4.29 -16.56 18.47
C PRO A 842 -5.16 -15.63 19.34
N ARG A 843 -5.87 -16.20 20.32
CA ARG A 843 -6.70 -15.47 21.30
C ARG A 843 -6.97 -16.31 22.54
N ILE A 844 -7.49 -15.68 23.59
CA ILE A 844 -8.14 -16.33 24.73
C ILE A 844 -9.41 -15.53 25.04
N GLY A 845 -10.57 -16.16 24.95
CA GLY A 845 -11.84 -15.48 25.18
C GLY A 845 -13.05 -16.38 25.08
N LEU A 846 -14.22 -15.75 25.07
CA LEU A 846 -15.51 -16.41 25.00
C LEU A 846 -16.15 -16.19 23.63
N THR A 847 -16.72 -17.25 23.05
CA THR A 847 -17.51 -17.19 21.82
C THR A 847 -18.96 -17.57 22.09
N MET A 848 -19.88 -16.81 21.51
CA MET A 848 -21.32 -16.92 21.71
C MET A 848 -22.04 -16.84 20.37
N ALA A 849 -23.12 -17.61 20.22
CA ALA A 849 -24.03 -17.48 19.09
C ALA A 849 -25.29 -16.73 19.54
N LEU A 850 -25.50 -15.56 18.95
CA LEU A 850 -26.68 -14.73 19.10
C LEU A 850 -27.65 -15.01 17.94
N PRO A 851 -28.97 -14.80 18.12
CA PRO A 851 -29.89 -14.75 17.00
C PRO A 851 -29.44 -13.73 15.92
N SER A 852 -29.70 -14.02 14.64
CA SER A 852 -29.25 -13.18 13.50
C SER A 852 -29.81 -11.75 13.48
N ASP A 853 -30.84 -11.47 14.28
CA ASP A 853 -31.40 -10.12 14.42
C ASP A 853 -30.63 -9.24 15.41
N PHE A 854 -29.64 -9.77 16.15
CA PHE A 854 -28.66 -8.98 16.91
C PHE A 854 -27.56 -8.47 15.97
N ASP A 855 -27.79 -7.30 15.38
CA ASP A 855 -26.99 -6.81 14.25
C ASP A 855 -26.53 -5.35 14.40
N GLU A 856 -26.57 -4.81 15.62
CA GLU A 856 -26.00 -3.49 15.94
C GLU A 856 -25.21 -3.58 17.25
N ALA A 857 -24.04 -2.93 17.29
CA ALA A 857 -23.26 -2.77 18.50
C ALA A 857 -23.05 -1.30 18.83
N THR A 858 -23.23 -0.93 20.10
CA THR A 858 -22.74 0.31 20.68
C THR A 858 -21.68 -0.01 21.73
N TRP A 859 -20.55 0.68 21.74
CA TRP A 859 -19.47 0.40 22.69
C TRP A 859 -18.75 1.67 23.15
N PHE A 860 -18.09 1.58 24.30
CA PHE A 860 -17.14 2.60 24.76
C PHE A 860 -15.73 1.99 24.79
N GLY A 861 -14.83 2.54 23.99
CA GLY A 861 -13.50 2.00 23.73
C GLY A 861 -12.89 2.58 22.46
N ARG A 862 -11.96 1.84 21.84
CA ARG A 862 -11.37 2.26 20.56
C ARG A 862 -12.32 2.05 19.38
N GLY A 863 -12.38 3.02 18.47
CA GLY A 863 -13.20 2.99 17.26
C GLY A 863 -13.00 4.19 16.34
N PRO A 864 -13.81 4.33 15.28
CA PRO A 864 -14.90 3.42 14.90
C PRO A 864 -14.41 2.14 14.17
N GLY A 865 -13.24 2.19 13.52
CA GLY A 865 -12.66 1.08 12.76
C GLY A 865 -12.10 -0.05 13.62
N GLU A 866 -11.68 -1.14 12.96
CA GLU A 866 -11.06 -2.28 13.65
C GLU A 866 -9.71 -1.93 14.27
N SER A 867 -9.38 -2.60 15.37
CA SER A 867 -8.10 -2.45 16.07
C SER A 867 -7.64 -3.76 16.69
N TYR A 868 -6.32 -3.97 16.71
CA TYR A 868 -5.65 -5.14 17.26
C TYR A 868 -4.48 -4.70 18.14
N ARG A 869 -3.85 -5.65 18.82
CA ARG A 869 -2.85 -5.38 19.86
C ARG A 869 -1.69 -4.49 19.39
N ASP A 870 -1.30 -4.62 18.12
CA ASP A 870 -0.22 -3.92 17.42
C ASP A 870 -0.70 -3.06 16.22
N LYS A 871 -2.02 -2.85 16.06
CA LYS A 871 -2.64 -1.99 15.03
C LYS A 871 -3.88 -1.30 15.63
N LYS A 872 -3.70 -0.18 16.32
CA LYS A 872 -4.79 0.47 17.09
C LYS A 872 -4.65 1.99 17.30
N GLU A 873 -3.54 2.58 16.87
CA GLU A 873 -3.23 3.98 17.16
C GLU A 873 -4.19 4.94 16.46
N ALA A 874 -4.70 4.56 15.28
CA ALA A 874 -5.69 5.36 14.55
C ALA A 874 -7.11 5.28 15.15
N SER A 875 -7.40 4.23 15.92
CA SER A 875 -8.69 4.07 16.58
C SER A 875 -8.78 4.93 17.84
N ARG A 876 -9.67 5.91 17.80
CA ARG A 876 -9.90 6.87 18.88
C ARG A 876 -10.68 6.24 20.03
N PHE A 877 -10.35 6.63 21.25
CA PHE A 877 -11.23 6.41 22.40
C PHE A 877 -12.49 7.28 22.31
N GLY A 878 -13.64 6.66 22.54
CA GLY A 878 -14.94 7.33 22.54
C GLY A 878 -16.08 6.33 22.63
N ARG A 879 -17.31 6.84 22.53
CA ARG A 879 -18.53 6.04 22.36
C ARG A 879 -18.86 5.94 20.88
N TRP A 880 -19.08 4.71 20.42
CA TRP A 880 -19.31 4.38 19.01
C TRP A 880 -20.54 3.49 18.86
N SER A 881 -21.18 3.55 17.71
CA SER A 881 -22.28 2.66 17.31
C SER A 881 -22.09 2.26 15.85
N ALA A 882 -22.35 1.00 15.52
CA ALA A 882 -22.23 0.48 14.16
C ALA A 882 -23.14 -0.74 13.96
N SER A 883 -23.69 -0.88 12.76
CA SER A 883 -24.34 -2.11 12.31
C SER A 883 -23.32 -3.23 12.10
N ILE A 884 -23.77 -4.49 12.04
CA ILE A 884 -22.91 -5.66 11.84
C ILE A 884 -22.12 -5.58 10.52
N LYS A 885 -22.69 -4.92 9.51
CA LYS A 885 -22.02 -4.66 8.23
C LYS A 885 -20.89 -3.64 8.35
N GLU A 886 -21.08 -2.60 9.14
CA GLU A 886 -20.06 -1.57 9.40
C GLU A 886 -18.98 -2.06 10.39
N LEU A 887 -19.30 -3.06 11.23
CA LEU A 887 -18.32 -3.71 12.09
C LEU A 887 -17.37 -4.62 11.30
N ALA A 888 -17.85 -5.20 10.20
CA ALA A 888 -17.08 -6.07 9.33
C ALA A 888 -16.07 -5.30 8.47
N THR A 889 -14.88 -5.85 8.31
CA THR A 889 -13.93 -5.47 7.27
C THR A 889 -13.82 -6.65 6.32
N MET A 890 -14.49 -6.57 5.18
CA MET A 890 -14.54 -7.64 4.21
C MET A 890 -13.30 -7.61 3.32
N TYR A 891 -12.23 -8.24 3.80
CA TYR A 891 -11.01 -8.45 3.02
C TYR A 891 -11.30 -9.28 1.76
N GLU A 892 -10.63 -8.94 0.65
CA GLU A 892 -10.73 -9.65 -0.63
C GLU A 892 -10.29 -11.12 -0.52
N TRP A 893 -9.38 -11.42 0.42
CA TRP A 893 -9.19 -12.75 0.97
C TRP A 893 -9.84 -12.84 2.37
N PRO A 894 -10.92 -13.61 2.57
CA PRO A 894 -11.58 -13.75 3.86
C PRO A 894 -10.64 -14.23 4.97
N GLN A 895 -10.70 -13.56 6.13
CA GLN A 895 -9.88 -13.82 7.30
C GLN A 895 -10.48 -13.19 8.57
N GLU A 896 -9.80 -13.32 9.71
CA GLU A 896 -10.18 -12.61 10.95
C GLU A 896 -10.23 -11.10 10.72
N HIS A 897 -11.33 -10.48 11.15
CA HIS A 897 -11.59 -9.06 10.98
C HIS A 897 -12.57 -8.52 12.03
N GLY A 898 -12.65 -7.20 12.14
CA GLY A 898 -13.72 -6.52 12.90
C GLY A 898 -13.50 -6.44 14.40
N ASN A 899 -12.32 -6.81 14.91
CA ASN A 899 -12.01 -6.67 16.33
C ASN A 899 -12.04 -5.19 16.77
N ARG A 900 -12.53 -4.92 17.99
CA ARG A 900 -12.44 -3.62 18.67
C ARG A 900 -11.71 -3.82 19.98
N SER A 901 -10.61 -3.10 20.16
CA SER A 901 -9.72 -3.26 21.32
C SER A 901 -9.98 -2.26 22.44
N GLU A 902 -9.49 -2.60 23.63
CA GLU A 902 -9.54 -1.75 24.83
C GLU A 902 -10.96 -1.23 25.13
N VAL A 903 -11.95 -2.13 25.05
CA VAL A 903 -13.37 -1.85 25.27
C VAL A 903 -13.71 -1.98 26.75
N ARG A 904 -14.58 -1.07 27.24
CA ARG A 904 -15.09 -1.06 28.62
C ARG A 904 -16.41 -1.80 28.74
N TRP A 905 -17.28 -1.60 27.76
CA TRP A 905 -18.55 -2.29 27.60
C TRP A 905 -18.97 -2.29 26.13
N ALA A 906 -19.75 -3.29 25.74
CA ALA A 906 -20.39 -3.37 24.44
C ALA A 906 -21.86 -3.77 24.61
N LYS A 907 -22.78 -3.04 23.97
CA LYS A 907 -24.21 -3.29 23.93
C LYS A 907 -24.59 -3.78 22.55
N ILE A 908 -25.04 -5.03 22.45
CA ILE A 908 -25.48 -5.63 21.20
C ILE A 908 -27.00 -5.59 21.18
N ARG A 909 -27.57 -4.93 20.18
CA ARG A 909 -29.01 -4.71 20.07
C ARG A 909 -29.59 -5.59 18.99
N SER A 910 -30.82 -6.05 19.26
CA SER A 910 -31.63 -6.73 18.26
C SER A 910 -32.48 -5.73 17.47
N LYS A 911 -32.77 -6.03 16.20
CA LYS A 911 -33.75 -5.29 15.38
C LYS A 911 -35.16 -5.28 15.98
N ARG A 912 -35.51 -6.29 16.78
CA ARG A 912 -36.74 -6.24 17.58
C ARG A 912 -36.52 -5.23 18.70
N ALA A 913 -37.30 -4.14 18.66
CA ALA A 913 -37.28 -3.11 19.71
C ALA A 913 -37.40 -3.74 21.10
N ASP A 914 -36.71 -3.16 22.09
CA ASP A 914 -36.73 -3.53 23.51
C ASP A 914 -35.92 -4.78 23.92
N VAL A 915 -35.01 -5.28 23.08
CA VAL A 915 -34.13 -6.41 23.42
C VAL A 915 -32.66 -6.11 23.09
N GLY A 916 -31.79 -6.17 24.11
CA GLY A 916 -30.35 -6.02 23.94
C GLY A 916 -29.54 -6.74 25.01
N LEU A 917 -28.25 -6.92 24.72
CA LEU A 917 -27.28 -7.60 25.57
C LEU A 917 -26.09 -6.68 25.83
N GLU A 918 -25.84 -6.32 27.08
CA GLU A 918 -24.62 -5.63 27.50
C GLU A 918 -23.57 -6.63 27.96
N ALA A 919 -22.36 -6.51 27.42
CA ALA A 919 -21.17 -7.23 27.81
C ALA A 919 -20.17 -6.29 28.51
N ARG A 920 -19.64 -6.73 29.65
CA ARG A 920 -18.56 -6.09 30.41
C ARG A 920 -17.53 -7.11 30.87
N MET A 921 -16.29 -6.68 31.09
CA MET A 921 -15.27 -7.46 31.80
C MET A 921 -14.67 -6.63 32.94
N GLU A 922 -14.00 -7.29 33.89
CA GLU A 922 -13.26 -6.64 34.98
C GLU A 922 -11.96 -5.93 34.54
N SER A 923 -11.60 -6.09 33.26
CA SER A 923 -10.49 -5.40 32.59
C SER A 923 -10.95 -4.92 31.21
N PRO A 924 -10.22 -3.98 30.57
CA PRO A 924 -10.44 -3.72 29.16
C PRO A 924 -10.35 -5.02 28.36
N PHE A 925 -11.28 -5.23 27.44
CA PHE A 925 -11.37 -6.45 26.64
C PHE A 925 -11.48 -6.10 25.15
N ASN A 926 -11.50 -7.12 24.30
CA ASN A 926 -11.73 -6.95 22.88
C ASN A 926 -13.06 -7.60 22.49
N PHE A 927 -13.76 -7.06 21.49
CA PHE A 927 -14.94 -7.74 20.95
C PHE A 927 -15.00 -7.68 19.43
N SER A 928 -15.71 -8.67 18.87
CA SER A 928 -16.15 -8.68 17.48
C SER A 928 -17.56 -9.23 17.39
N LEU A 929 -18.40 -8.69 16.51
CA LEU A 929 -19.72 -9.23 16.16
C LEU A 929 -19.75 -9.50 14.66
N ARG A 930 -20.06 -10.74 14.24
CA ARG A 930 -19.95 -11.17 12.83
C ARG A 930 -21.09 -12.07 12.38
N GLU A 931 -21.45 -12.01 11.10
CA GLU A 931 -22.40 -12.92 10.44
C GLU A 931 -21.77 -14.30 10.13
N HIS A 932 -20.44 -14.36 10.07
CA HIS A 932 -19.69 -15.54 9.64
C HIS A 932 -18.99 -16.23 10.81
N SER A 933 -19.06 -17.56 10.83
CA SER A 933 -18.31 -18.39 11.78
C SER A 933 -16.81 -18.38 11.48
N ILE A 934 -15.98 -18.71 12.48
CA ILE A 934 -14.52 -18.85 12.29
C ILE A 934 -14.19 -19.87 11.19
N SER A 935 -14.89 -21.02 11.16
CA SER A 935 -14.66 -22.04 10.15
C SER A 935 -15.04 -21.61 8.74
N GLU A 936 -16.04 -20.73 8.59
CA GLU A 936 -16.41 -20.19 7.29
C GLU A 936 -15.35 -19.21 6.77
N LEU A 937 -14.80 -18.37 7.66
CA LEU A 937 -13.69 -17.48 7.32
C LEU A 937 -12.41 -18.24 6.94
N ASP A 938 -12.10 -19.36 7.59
CA ASP A 938 -10.94 -20.20 7.21
C ASP A 938 -11.15 -20.95 5.88
N ARG A 939 -12.41 -21.25 5.53
CA ARG A 939 -12.77 -22.03 4.33
C ARG A 939 -12.79 -21.19 3.07
N ALA A 940 -13.44 -20.02 3.13
CA ALA A 940 -13.65 -19.18 1.97
C ALA A 940 -12.33 -18.57 1.49
N GLN A 941 -12.13 -18.59 0.17
CA GLN A 941 -11.01 -17.94 -0.50
C GLN A 941 -11.44 -16.60 -1.09
N HIS A 942 -12.73 -16.47 -1.41
CA HIS A 942 -13.34 -15.24 -1.89
C HIS A 942 -14.56 -14.82 -1.03
N PRO A 943 -14.88 -13.51 -0.92
CA PRO A 943 -15.98 -13.04 -0.07
C PRO A 943 -17.35 -13.60 -0.47
N HIS A 944 -17.58 -13.83 -1.77
CA HIS A 944 -18.84 -14.37 -2.27
C HIS A 944 -19.08 -15.85 -1.91
N GLU A 945 -18.06 -16.55 -1.42
CA GLU A 945 -18.16 -17.95 -0.98
C GLU A 945 -18.63 -18.09 0.47
N LEU A 946 -18.65 -16.99 1.23
CA LEU A 946 -19.04 -16.97 2.63
C LEU A 946 -20.54 -17.25 2.78
N GLN A 947 -20.89 -18.13 3.72
CA GLN A 947 -22.28 -18.47 4.01
C GLN A 947 -22.75 -17.80 5.29
N VAL A 948 -23.91 -17.15 5.21
CA VAL A 948 -24.60 -16.55 6.36
C VAL A 948 -25.60 -17.55 6.92
N GLY A 949 -25.57 -17.74 8.25
CA GLY A 949 -26.48 -18.64 8.97
C GLY A 949 -27.66 -17.91 9.64
N GLU A 950 -28.35 -18.61 10.55
CA GLU A 950 -29.41 -18.01 11.39
C GLU A 950 -28.85 -17.37 12.69
N GLU A 951 -27.53 -17.29 12.82
CA GLU A 951 -26.84 -16.84 14.02
C GLU A 951 -25.76 -15.82 13.68
N ASN A 952 -25.60 -14.84 14.57
CA ASN A 952 -24.45 -13.93 14.58
C ASN A 952 -23.51 -14.35 15.72
N PHE A 953 -22.20 -14.22 15.49
CA PHE A 953 -21.16 -14.65 16.41
C PHE A 953 -20.59 -13.46 17.17
N LEU A 954 -20.77 -13.44 18.49
CA LEU A 954 -20.13 -12.49 19.40
C LEU A 954 -18.90 -13.15 20.03
N ASN A 955 -17.74 -12.52 19.87
CA ASN A 955 -16.52 -12.86 20.60
C ASN A 955 -16.22 -11.79 21.65
N LEU A 956 -15.90 -12.22 22.85
CA LEU A 956 -15.47 -11.39 23.97
C LEU A 956 -14.10 -11.89 24.44
N ASP A 957 -13.06 -11.16 24.09
CA ASP A 957 -11.67 -11.59 24.24
C ASP A 957 -10.97 -10.89 25.38
N TYR A 958 -10.48 -11.69 26.33
CA TYR A 958 -9.56 -11.25 27.35
C TYR A 958 -8.25 -10.75 26.72
N ALA A 959 -7.74 -11.50 25.75
CA ALA A 959 -6.54 -11.13 25.01
C ALA A 959 -6.51 -11.72 23.61
N GLN A 960 -5.82 -11.03 22.71
CA GLN A 960 -5.61 -11.44 21.32
C GLN A 960 -4.13 -11.29 20.95
N HIS A 961 -3.66 -12.18 20.08
CA HIS A 961 -2.35 -12.09 19.44
C HIS A 961 -2.30 -10.88 18.49
N GLY A 962 -1.11 -10.30 18.28
CA GLY A 962 -0.91 -9.26 17.26
C GLY A 962 -1.17 -9.75 15.83
N LEU A 963 -1.06 -8.84 14.87
CA LEU A 963 -1.17 -9.13 13.44
C LEU A 963 0.21 -9.32 12.81
N GLY A 964 1.18 -8.49 13.20
CA GLY A 964 2.51 -8.49 12.60
C GLY A 964 2.47 -8.25 11.10
N THR A 965 3.44 -8.83 10.39
CA THR A 965 3.61 -8.69 8.94
C THR A 965 4.09 -10.01 8.31
N GLY A 966 3.71 -11.14 8.92
CA GLY A 966 4.33 -12.46 8.76
C GLY A 966 4.29 -13.11 7.38
N SER A 967 3.62 -12.52 6.38
CA SER A 967 3.66 -12.99 4.98
C SER A 967 5.10 -13.02 4.45
N CYS A 968 5.81 -11.89 4.50
CA CYS A 968 7.25 -11.78 4.24
C CYS A 968 8.02 -10.93 5.27
N GLY A 969 7.31 -10.18 6.10
CA GLY A 969 7.84 -9.42 7.24
C GLY A 969 7.94 -10.23 8.54
N PRO A 970 8.36 -9.61 9.65
CA PRO A 970 8.39 -10.28 10.95
C PRO A 970 6.98 -10.69 11.44
N PRO A 971 6.89 -11.73 12.30
CA PRO A 971 5.71 -11.96 13.13
C PRO A 971 5.47 -10.76 14.07
N PRO A 972 4.36 -10.70 14.82
CA PRO A 972 4.16 -9.65 15.81
C PRO A 972 5.37 -9.59 16.76
N PHE A 973 5.85 -8.38 17.05
CA PHE A 973 6.96 -8.21 17.99
C PHE A 973 6.57 -8.76 19.37
N GLU A 974 7.56 -9.22 20.13
CA GLU A 974 7.34 -9.97 21.39
C GLU A 974 6.30 -9.32 22.35
N PRO A 975 6.27 -7.98 22.58
CA PRO A 975 5.27 -7.35 23.44
C PRO A 975 3.81 -7.52 22.98
N TYR A 976 3.60 -7.86 21.71
CA TYR A 976 2.29 -8.02 21.06
C TYR A 976 1.91 -9.49 20.86
N ARG A 977 2.79 -10.43 21.17
CA ARG A 977 2.48 -11.86 21.11
C ARG A 977 1.71 -12.27 22.36
N LEU A 978 0.72 -13.14 22.16
CA LEU A 978 -0.07 -13.71 23.25
C LEU A 978 0.57 -15.02 23.71
N GLU A 979 1.50 -14.90 24.66
CA GLU A 979 2.15 -16.04 25.31
C GLU A 979 1.16 -16.78 26.21
N VAL A 980 1.24 -18.10 26.18
CA VAL A 980 0.43 -18.99 27.03
C VAL A 980 0.90 -18.96 28.48
N GLY A 981 -0.05 -19.05 29.40
CA GLY A 981 0.20 -19.15 30.84
C GLY A 981 -1.11 -19.09 31.63
N PRO A 982 -1.05 -19.04 32.97
CA PRO A 982 -2.23 -18.89 33.80
C PRO A 982 -2.99 -17.61 33.45
N PHE A 983 -4.30 -17.74 33.23
CA PHE A 983 -5.19 -16.62 32.94
C PHE A 983 -6.42 -16.65 33.85
N GLU A 984 -6.95 -15.48 34.15
CA GLU A 984 -8.13 -15.30 34.99
C GLU A 984 -8.86 -14.03 34.55
N PHE A 985 -10.15 -14.17 34.22
CA PHE A 985 -10.98 -13.03 33.85
C PHE A 985 -12.45 -13.30 34.16
N SER A 986 -13.19 -12.22 34.39
CA SER A 986 -14.62 -12.24 34.68
C SER A 986 -15.37 -11.42 33.64
N THR A 987 -16.40 -12.04 33.05
CA THR A 987 -17.28 -11.44 32.04
C THR A 987 -18.70 -11.36 32.58
N ARG A 988 -19.38 -10.23 32.40
CA ARG A 988 -20.79 -10.07 32.72
C ARG A 988 -21.59 -9.80 31.47
N LEU A 989 -22.67 -10.56 31.31
CA LEU A 989 -23.71 -10.38 30.30
C LEU A 989 -25.00 -9.95 31.00
N ALA A 990 -25.65 -8.87 30.56
CA ALA A 990 -26.88 -8.37 31.18
C ALA A 990 -27.88 -7.90 30.11
N LEU A 991 -29.18 -7.98 30.41
CA LEU A 991 -30.19 -7.36 29.55
C LEU A 991 -30.02 -5.84 29.55
N VAL A 992 -30.17 -5.24 28.38
CA VAL A 992 -30.33 -3.79 28.25
C VAL A 992 -31.82 -3.48 28.34
N GLU A 993 -32.24 -2.82 29.41
CA GLU A 993 -33.55 -2.17 29.46
C GLU A 993 -33.39 -0.77 28.83
N ASP A 994 -34.14 -0.47 27.77
CA ASP A 994 -34.13 0.89 27.20
C ASP A 994 -34.71 1.86 28.25
N SER A 995 -33.94 2.90 28.58
CA SER A 995 -34.40 4.10 29.28
C SER A 995 -34.85 5.16 28.30
#